data_AF-A0A6P9DC12-F1
#
_entry.id   AF-A0A6P9DC12-F1
#
_cell.length_a   1.000
_cell.length_b   1.000
_cell.length_c   1.000
_cell.angle_alpha   90.00
_cell.angle_beta   90.00
_cell.angle_gamma   90.00
#
_symmetry.space_group_name_H-M   'P 1'
#
loop_
_entity.id
_entity.type
_entity.pdbx_description
1 polymer ?
#
loop_
_entity_poly.entity_id
_entity_poly.type
_entity_poly.pdbx_seq_one_letter_code
_entity_poly.pdbx_strand_id
1 'polypeptide(L)'
;MCSVDPEIQQFKDPYEQFIYHHLQYYGYFRDEENFPHKFSFPFESWESSCHLLTAGNFCKKDREEHDSDKTLLCSLVMETALLKSKQRMLDQLESPSILRLREPRNLFSLPRGRNSKLTPLWPIECEVIEDHIYHTEWVPPEPEPFYQPTGNEFAPEIVGESSGTIVYFIEPAITGTYFIASRVGGSRQPIKSAAVSLKDPEDTVLLFESRFESGNLQKAVRVGEYEYELTLRTDLYTSKHTQWYYFRVQNTRKDVKYRFTIVNLMKAKSLYNMGMKPLMYSQKDAESQGIGWRRVGNDIKYYKYNTEEGQTLYCLTWTVCFPNSYDTCYFAQFYPYTYSDLQNYLLTLVGNPLYSQYCKLRPLCSSLAGNIVYLLTITNPSKGAIAAAAKKAIVLSARVHPGETNSSWVMRGFLDFIVSDAPDAHLLRDLFIFKVVPMLNPDGVIVGNYRCSLAGRDLNRNYRTELKESFPCIWYTRAMIKRVLEEREVLLYCDIHGHSRKNNIFMYGCNNKYAQNGLLHERIFPLMMSKNIPDKFCFNSCKFQVQKCKEGTGRVVMWRMGILNSYTMESTFSGSTLGAKSNCHFTFEDLKSLGYHVCDTLLDFCDPDRSKFQQCLLELTDLLKQKIQTKLSELGKNMESTWSDISLSDVESSTSGSDSSQSDGPPAHLLKMVEKDCNEKKKKKKKKLLRTRKERNDLHQQFSVSHALKHKEKVLGENSSNCQKCQATQLHNSNHQTASCSILCAF
;
A
#
# COMPACT_ATOMS: atom_id res chain seq x y z
N MET A 1 -11.48 -20.85 -60.36
CA MET A 1 -11.92 -21.85 -59.37
C MET A 1 -11.37 -21.41 -58.03
N CYS A 2 -12.16 -20.66 -57.28
CA CYS A 2 -11.83 -20.26 -55.92
C CYS A 2 -12.21 -21.40 -54.98
N SER A 3 -11.23 -21.91 -54.23
CA SER A 3 -11.44 -22.83 -53.12
C SER A 3 -12.06 -22.07 -51.95
N VAL A 4 -13.13 -22.66 -51.42
CA VAL A 4 -14.01 -22.15 -50.36
C VAL A 4 -13.28 -22.25 -49.01
N ASP A 5 -13.31 -21.17 -48.23
CA ASP A 5 -12.84 -21.12 -46.84
C ASP A 5 -13.64 -22.10 -45.95
N PRO A 6 -13.01 -22.80 -44.98
CA PRO A 6 -13.75 -23.58 -43.99
C PRO A 6 -14.49 -22.64 -43.04
N GLU A 7 -15.73 -23.01 -42.69
CA GLU A 7 -16.64 -22.26 -41.83
C GLU A 7 -15.98 -21.77 -40.53
N ILE A 8 -15.96 -20.45 -40.34
CA ILE A 8 -15.66 -19.82 -39.05
C ILE A 8 -16.80 -20.17 -38.09
N GLN A 9 -16.55 -21.09 -37.16
CA GLN A 9 -17.46 -21.36 -36.04
C GLN A 9 -17.59 -20.07 -35.21
N GLN A 10 -18.73 -19.40 -35.34
CA GLN A 10 -18.94 -18.06 -34.80
C GLN A 10 -19.28 -18.15 -33.30
N PHE A 11 -18.25 -18.22 -32.45
CA PHE A 11 -18.41 -18.21 -30.99
C PHE A 11 -19.03 -16.88 -30.52
N LYS A 12 -20.10 -16.95 -29.72
CA LYS A 12 -20.78 -15.76 -29.16
C LYS A 12 -20.09 -15.22 -27.91
N ASP A 13 -19.40 -16.08 -27.17
CA ASP A 13 -18.68 -15.74 -25.93
C ASP A 13 -17.16 -15.71 -26.19
N PRO A 14 -16.47 -14.59 -25.91
CA PRO A 14 -15.00 -14.52 -25.93
C PRO A 14 -14.32 -15.63 -25.10
N TYR A 15 -14.94 -16.10 -24.02
CA TYR A 15 -14.41 -17.17 -23.20
C TYR A 15 -14.44 -18.52 -23.93
N GLU A 16 -15.52 -18.87 -24.64
CA GLU A 16 -15.61 -20.11 -25.42
C GLU A 16 -14.57 -20.13 -26.55
N GLN A 17 -14.43 -19.01 -27.26
CA GLN A 17 -13.40 -18.86 -28.29
C GLN A 17 -11.99 -19.03 -27.70
N PHE A 18 -11.76 -18.48 -26.50
CA PHE A 18 -10.50 -18.65 -25.81
C PHE A 18 -10.24 -20.10 -25.41
N ILE A 19 -11.19 -20.81 -24.79
CA ILE A 19 -10.97 -22.19 -24.33
C ILE A 19 -10.57 -23.09 -25.50
N TYR A 20 -11.22 -22.90 -26.66
CA TYR A 20 -10.85 -23.58 -27.88
C TYR A 20 -9.37 -23.33 -28.26
N HIS A 21 -8.94 -22.07 -28.35
CA HIS A 21 -7.54 -21.73 -28.68
C HIS A 21 -6.53 -22.07 -27.57
N HIS A 22 -6.93 -22.02 -26.31
CA HIS A 22 -6.12 -22.38 -25.14
C HIS A 22 -5.80 -23.87 -25.16
N LEU A 23 -6.81 -24.71 -25.38
CA LEU A 23 -6.61 -26.16 -25.49
C LEU A 23 -5.78 -26.53 -26.74
N GLN A 24 -5.90 -25.78 -27.84
CA GLN A 24 -5.01 -25.93 -29.01
C GLN A 24 -3.56 -25.56 -28.69
N TYR A 25 -3.33 -24.42 -28.03
CA TYR A 25 -1.99 -23.92 -27.70
C TYR A 25 -1.21 -24.90 -26.81
N TYR A 26 -1.88 -25.52 -25.83
CA TYR A 26 -1.27 -26.53 -24.95
C TYR A 26 -1.34 -27.96 -25.53
N GLY A 27 -1.77 -28.12 -26.78
CA GLY A 27 -1.71 -29.39 -27.52
C GLY A 27 -2.77 -30.42 -27.11
N TYR A 28 -3.83 -30.00 -26.40
CA TYR A 28 -4.96 -30.85 -25.99
C TYR A 28 -6.02 -31.03 -27.08
N PHE A 29 -6.03 -30.16 -28.10
CA PHE A 29 -6.74 -30.37 -29.36
C PHE A 29 -5.72 -30.52 -30.48
N ARG A 30 -5.59 -31.75 -31.00
CA ARG A 30 -5.03 -31.99 -32.33
C ARG A 30 -6.19 -32.28 -33.26
N ASP A 31 -6.22 -31.63 -34.41
CA ASP A 31 -7.12 -31.98 -35.50
C ASP A 31 -6.77 -33.40 -35.97
N GLU A 32 -7.40 -34.42 -35.37
CA GLU A 32 -7.48 -35.75 -35.95
C GLU A 32 -8.92 -35.96 -36.41
N GLU A 33 -9.13 -35.75 -37.71
CA GLU A 33 -10.23 -36.34 -38.45
C GLU A 33 -10.18 -37.87 -38.27
N ASN A 34 -11.04 -38.42 -37.41
CA ASN A 34 -11.57 -39.79 -37.54
C ASN A 34 -12.71 -40.03 -36.55
N PHE A 35 -13.94 -39.77 -36.98
CA PHE A 35 -15.12 -40.39 -36.40
C PHE A 35 -15.23 -41.84 -36.90
N PRO A 36 -15.73 -42.76 -36.05
CA PRO A 36 -16.86 -43.55 -36.50
C PRO A 36 -18.04 -43.50 -35.53
N HIS A 37 -19.14 -43.02 -36.11
CA HIS A 37 -20.54 -43.40 -35.90
C HIS A 37 -21.22 -43.37 -34.52
N LYS A 38 -22.31 -42.57 -34.55
CA LYS A 38 -23.66 -42.78 -33.99
C LYS A 38 -23.80 -42.73 -32.47
N PHE A 39 -24.48 -41.68 -31.99
CA PHE A 39 -25.78 -41.85 -31.33
C PHE A 39 -26.68 -40.65 -31.67
N SER A 40 -27.94 -40.97 -31.94
CA SER A 40 -28.98 -40.10 -32.49
C SER A 40 -30.07 -39.79 -31.47
N PHE A 41 -30.84 -38.73 -31.79
CA PHE A 41 -32.18 -38.31 -31.31
C PHE A 41 -32.23 -37.20 -30.23
N PRO A 42 -33.31 -36.40 -30.19
CA PRO A 42 -34.01 -35.75 -31.30
C PRO A 42 -34.25 -34.24 -31.07
N PHE A 43 -34.36 -33.52 -32.19
CA PHE A 43 -34.76 -32.12 -32.28
C PHE A 43 -36.30 -32.05 -32.27
N GLU A 44 -36.89 -31.34 -31.30
CA GLU A 44 -38.29 -30.86 -31.41
C GLU A 44 -38.27 -29.36 -31.67
N SER A 45 -38.91 -29.02 -32.79
CA SER A 45 -39.16 -27.68 -33.30
C SER A 45 -40.18 -26.93 -32.46
N TRP A 46 -39.97 -25.64 -32.22
CA TRP A 46 -41.08 -24.70 -32.19
C TRP A 46 -40.78 -23.41 -32.95
N GLU A 47 -41.67 -23.13 -33.90
CA GLU A 47 -41.70 -21.99 -34.80
C GLU A 47 -42.17 -20.71 -34.10
N SER A 48 -41.58 -19.62 -34.59
CA SER A 48 -42.08 -18.25 -34.75
C SER A 48 -43.49 -17.91 -34.26
N SER A 49 -43.58 -16.78 -33.55
CA SER A 49 -44.66 -15.80 -33.77
C SER A 49 -44.16 -14.39 -33.42
N CYS A 50 -43.93 -13.58 -34.46
CA CYS A 50 -43.78 -12.14 -34.38
C CYS A 50 -45.17 -11.48 -34.24
N HIS A 51 -45.29 -10.47 -33.39
CA HIS A 51 -46.31 -9.44 -33.55
C HIS A 51 -45.67 -8.05 -33.45
N LEU A 52 -45.68 -7.34 -34.59
CA LEU A 52 -45.54 -5.89 -34.70
C LEU A 52 -46.78 -5.21 -34.13
N LEU A 53 -46.62 -4.12 -33.38
CA LEU A 53 -47.56 -2.99 -33.39
C LEU A 53 -46.81 -1.65 -33.27
N THR A 54 -47.34 -0.70 -34.03
CA THR A 54 -46.81 0.59 -34.48
C THR A 54 -47.08 1.77 -33.54
N ALA A 55 -46.41 2.89 -33.85
CA ALA A 55 -46.44 4.19 -33.20
C ALA A 55 -47.82 4.89 -33.10
N GLY A 56 -47.96 5.76 -32.09
CA GLY A 56 -49.08 6.68 -31.86
C GLY A 56 -48.67 7.85 -30.96
N ASN A 57 -49.28 9.01 -31.19
CA ASN A 57 -48.79 10.37 -30.91
C ASN A 57 -49.53 11.07 -29.74
N PHE A 58 -48.91 12.12 -29.18
CA PHE A 58 -49.48 13.30 -28.47
C PHE A 58 -50.27 13.12 -27.14
N CYS A 59 -49.87 13.84 -26.06
CA CYS A 59 -50.48 15.13 -25.66
C CYS A 59 -49.83 15.75 -24.39
N LYS A 60 -49.87 17.09 -24.32
CA LYS A 60 -49.44 18.00 -23.24
C LYS A 60 -50.54 18.21 -22.18
N LYS A 61 -50.14 18.56 -20.94
CA LYS A 61 -50.73 19.58 -20.03
C LYS A 61 -49.83 19.73 -18.80
N ASP A 62 -49.14 20.87 -18.62
CA ASP A 62 -49.50 22.05 -17.79
C ASP A 62 -49.52 21.75 -16.28
N ARG A 63 -48.48 22.14 -15.53
CA ARG A 63 -48.25 23.43 -14.83
C ARG A 63 -49.17 23.64 -13.62
N GLU A 64 -48.57 23.69 -12.43
CA GLU A 64 -48.87 24.69 -11.41
C GLU A 64 -47.66 24.89 -10.47
N GLU A 65 -47.24 26.15 -10.37
CA GLU A 65 -46.24 26.71 -9.47
C GLU A 65 -46.85 26.91 -8.07
N HIS A 66 -46.04 26.81 -7.02
CA HIS A 66 -46.11 27.79 -5.94
C HIS A 66 -44.74 28.02 -5.29
N ASP A 67 -44.43 29.30 -5.27
CA ASP A 67 -43.26 30.03 -4.80
C ASP A 67 -43.18 30.08 -3.25
N SER A 68 -41.96 30.04 -2.70
CA SER A 68 -41.57 31.00 -1.65
C SER A 68 -40.05 31.01 -1.46
N ASP A 69 -39.44 31.96 -2.16
CA ASP A 69 -38.13 32.54 -1.87
C ASP A 69 -37.96 32.99 -0.40
N LYS A 70 -36.79 32.69 0.16
CA LYS A 70 -35.85 33.59 0.88
C LYS A 70 -34.96 32.78 1.82
N THR A 71 -33.68 32.61 1.45
CA THR A 71 -32.51 33.14 2.19
C THR A 71 -31.26 32.82 1.36
N LEU A 72 -31.01 33.65 0.35
CA LEU A 72 -29.82 33.60 -0.51
C LEU A 72 -29.03 34.88 -0.28
N LEU A 73 -27.99 34.83 0.57
CA LEU A 73 -26.92 35.84 0.56
C LEU A 73 -25.70 35.43 1.41
N CYS A 74 -25.06 34.28 1.11
CA CYS A 74 -23.62 34.06 1.40
C CYS A 74 -23.03 32.77 0.76
N SER A 75 -23.22 32.52 -0.55
CA SER A 75 -22.56 31.37 -1.21
C SER A 75 -21.90 31.66 -2.57
N LEU A 76 -21.81 32.93 -2.99
CA LEU A 76 -21.41 33.27 -4.37
C LEU A 76 -20.02 33.88 -4.54
N VAL A 77 -19.04 33.53 -3.68
CA VAL A 77 -17.65 34.05 -3.79
C VAL A 77 -16.56 32.95 -3.72
N MET A 78 -16.90 31.66 -3.85
CA MET A 78 -15.89 30.58 -3.84
C MET A 78 -16.02 29.60 -5.02
N GLU A 79 -16.65 30.00 -6.13
CA GLU A 79 -16.86 29.11 -7.29
C GLU A 79 -16.37 29.68 -8.64
N THR A 80 -15.55 30.73 -8.65
CA THR A 80 -15.09 31.38 -9.90
C THR A 80 -13.56 31.44 -10.09
N ALA A 81 -12.80 30.58 -9.41
CA ALA A 81 -11.39 30.34 -9.74
C ALA A 81 -11.18 28.97 -10.43
N LEU A 82 -12.10 28.58 -11.32
CA LEU A 82 -11.88 27.50 -12.27
C LEU A 82 -11.08 28.02 -13.47
N LEU A 83 -9.86 27.50 -13.60
CA LEU A 83 -8.90 27.71 -14.69
C LEU A 83 -9.59 27.61 -16.07
N LYS A 84 -9.77 28.75 -16.76
CA LYS A 84 -10.16 28.78 -18.18
C LYS A 84 -8.94 28.44 -19.05
N SER A 85 -8.85 27.23 -19.60
CA SER A 85 -7.98 26.97 -20.74
C SER A 85 -8.70 27.36 -22.03
N LYS A 86 -8.19 28.35 -22.78
CA LYS A 86 -8.68 28.70 -24.11
C LYS A 86 -7.83 27.98 -25.18
N GLN A 87 -8.27 26.81 -25.65
CA GLN A 87 -7.84 26.28 -26.94
C GLN A 87 -9.06 25.75 -27.70
N ARG A 88 -9.41 26.42 -28.79
CA ARG A 88 -10.42 26.00 -29.78
C ARG A 88 -9.70 25.84 -31.11
N MET A 89 -10.02 24.79 -31.86
CA MET A 89 -9.66 24.66 -33.27
C MET A 89 -10.96 24.44 -34.05
N LEU A 90 -11.06 25.15 -35.18
CA LEU A 90 -12.11 25.02 -36.17
C LEU A 90 -11.48 24.30 -37.37
N ASP A 91 -11.88 23.06 -37.66
CA ASP A 91 -11.52 22.43 -38.92
C ASP A 91 -12.58 22.82 -39.94
N GLN A 92 -12.17 23.61 -40.93
CA GLN A 92 -12.98 23.95 -42.09
C GLN A 92 -12.81 22.83 -43.12
N LEU A 93 -13.81 21.95 -43.23
CA LEU A 93 -14.24 21.36 -44.50
C LEU A 93 -15.72 20.93 -44.36
N GLU A 94 -16.56 21.59 -45.15
CA GLU A 94 -18.00 21.43 -45.45
C GLU A 94 -18.89 20.44 -44.65
N SER A 95 -19.82 21.02 -43.85
CA SER A 95 -21.12 20.49 -43.31
C SER A 95 -21.16 19.39 -42.22
N PRO A 96 -22.24 19.40 -41.39
CA PRO A 96 -22.31 20.10 -40.11
C PRO A 96 -21.48 19.41 -38.99
N SER A 97 -20.58 20.20 -38.40
CA SER A 97 -19.59 19.81 -37.41
C SER A 97 -20.18 19.52 -36.02
N ILE A 98 -20.02 18.29 -35.53
CA ILE A 98 -20.27 17.91 -34.13
C ILE A 98 -19.12 18.46 -33.26
N LEU A 99 -19.45 19.34 -32.31
CA LEU A 99 -18.52 19.83 -31.29
C LEU A 99 -18.15 18.69 -30.33
N ARG A 100 -16.99 18.07 -30.52
CA ARG A 100 -16.37 17.19 -29.52
C ARG A 100 -15.27 17.92 -28.76
N LEU A 101 -15.39 17.96 -27.44
CA LEU A 101 -14.28 18.35 -26.56
C LEU A 101 -13.17 17.29 -26.67
N ARG A 102 -11.94 17.73 -26.93
CA ARG A 102 -10.76 16.87 -26.89
C ARG A 102 -10.51 16.45 -25.44
N GLU A 103 -10.19 15.18 -25.17
CA GLU A 103 -9.68 14.75 -23.86
C GLU A 103 -8.52 15.67 -23.42
N PRO A 104 -8.43 16.06 -22.14
CA PRO A 104 -7.37 16.94 -21.67
C PRO A 104 -6.00 16.31 -21.96
N ARG A 105 -5.26 16.87 -22.92
CA ARG A 105 -3.85 16.52 -23.11
C ARG A 105 -3.07 17.21 -21.99
N ASN A 106 -2.71 16.42 -20.98
CA ASN A 106 -1.56 16.59 -20.10
C ASN A 106 -1.54 17.84 -19.19
N LEU A 107 -2.03 17.69 -17.95
CA LEU A 107 -1.47 18.47 -16.82
C LEU A 107 -0.13 17.89 -16.32
N PHE A 108 0.20 16.67 -16.75
CA PHE A 108 1.47 15.99 -16.48
C PHE A 108 1.80 15.12 -17.69
N SER A 109 2.47 15.70 -18.69
CA SER A 109 2.99 14.90 -19.80
C SER A 109 4.09 14.00 -19.26
N LEU A 110 3.97 12.69 -19.46
CA LEU A 110 5.15 11.81 -19.46
C LEU A 110 6.17 12.44 -20.43
N PRO A 111 7.45 12.56 -20.04
CA PRO A 111 8.44 13.17 -20.91
C PRO A 111 8.45 12.45 -22.26
N ARG A 112 8.23 13.19 -23.34
CA ARG A 112 8.21 12.64 -24.71
C ARG A 112 9.60 12.43 -25.31
N GLY A 113 10.66 12.62 -24.52
CA GLY A 113 12.03 12.44 -24.98
C GLY A 113 12.57 11.07 -24.60
N ARG A 114 13.13 10.33 -25.57
CA ARG A 114 13.90 9.08 -25.34
C ARG A 114 15.05 9.22 -24.34
N ASN A 115 15.45 10.46 -23.99
CA ASN A 115 16.64 10.76 -23.18
C ASN A 115 16.38 11.53 -21.87
N SER A 116 15.15 11.90 -21.51
CA SER A 116 14.91 12.55 -20.20
C SER A 116 14.44 11.52 -19.17
N LYS A 117 15.39 10.77 -18.60
CA LYS A 117 15.14 10.02 -17.36
C LYS A 117 14.64 11.02 -16.31
N LEU A 118 13.44 10.81 -15.78
CA LEU A 118 12.95 11.62 -14.65
C LEU A 118 13.75 11.20 -13.43
N THR A 119 14.79 11.97 -13.10
CA THR A 119 15.63 11.68 -11.94
C THR A 119 14.81 11.76 -10.65
N PRO A 120 14.97 10.80 -9.72
CA PRO A 120 14.26 10.83 -8.44
C PRO A 120 14.49 12.14 -7.67
N LEU A 121 13.42 12.66 -7.08
CA LEU A 121 13.46 13.80 -6.17
C LEU A 121 13.70 13.32 -4.74
N TRP A 122 14.72 13.88 -4.12
CA TRP A 122 15.16 13.61 -2.75
C TRP A 122 14.83 14.79 -1.84
N PRO A 123 14.61 14.57 -0.53
CA PRO A 123 14.62 15.67 0.44
C PRO A 123 15.91 16.50 0.31
N ILE A 124 15.79 17.82 0.42
CA ILE A 124 16.91 18.75 0.20
C ILE A 124 18.05 18.59 1.23
N GLU A 125 17.78 17.94 2.35
CA GLU A 125 18.72 17.64 3.42
C GLU A 125 19.48 16.32 3.20
N CYS A 126 19.04 15.45 2.29
CA CYS A 126 19.70 14.18 2.03
C CYS A 126 20.95 14.41 1.18
N GLU A 127 22.12 14.00 1.68
CA GLU A 127 23.30 13.82 0.85
C GLU A 127 23.13 12.57 -0.01
N VAL A 128 23.41 12.68 -1.31
CA VAL A 128 23.26 11.59 -2.29
C VAL A 128 24.51 11.54 -3.15
N ILE A 129 25.17 10.39 -3.21
CA ILE A 129 26.32 10.18 -4.10
C ILE A 129 25.86 10.06 -5.56
N GLU A 130 26.75 10.38 -6.50
CA GLU A 130 26.43 10.33 -7.94
C GLU A 130 26.47 8.90 -8.52
N ASP A 131 26.96 7.93 -7.74
CA ASP A 131 27.10 6.54 -8.17
C ASP A 131 25.75 5.94 -8.58
N HIS A 132 25.68 5.47 -9.82
CA HIS A 132 24.53 4.71 -10.30
C HIS A 132 24.73 3.24 -9.96
N ILE A 133 23.90 2.70 -9.08
CA ILE A 133 23.97 1.32 -8.65
C ILE A 133 23.01 0.49 -9.48
N TYR A 134 23.55 -0.53 -10.13
CA TYR A 134 22.79 -1.53 -10.87
C TYR A 134 23.21 -2.92 -10.40
N HIS A 135 22.23 -3.80 -10.25
CA HIS A 135 22.47 -5.19 -9.86
C HIS A 135 22.01 -6.13 -10.96
N THR A 136 22.89 -7.05 -11.32
CA THR A 136 22.57 -8.15 -12.23
C THR A 136 21.46 -9.03 -11.65
N GLU A 137 20.38 -9.23 -12.41
CA GLU A 137 19.38 -10.24 -12.10
C GLU A 137 19.98 -11.63 -12.32
N TRP A 138 19.99 -12.44 -11.27
CA TRP A 138 20.57 -13.79 -11.30
C TRP A 138 19.75 -14.71 -10.39
N VAL A 139 19.30 -15.83 -10.96
CA VAL A 139 18.62 -16.88 -10.22
C VAL A 139 19.66 -17.95 -9.86
N PRO A 140 19.82 -18.30 -8.58
CA PRO A 140 20.68 -19.41 -8.16
C PRO A 140 20.31 -20.69 -8.93
N PRO A 141 21.29 -21.46 -9.44
CA PRO A 141 21.00 -22.70 -10.16
C PRO A 141 20.34 -23.75 -9.25
N GLU A 142 20.68 -23.74 -7.96
CA GLU A 142 20.08 -24.60 -6.94
C GLU A 142 19.30 -23.77 -5.91
N PRO A 143 18.17 -24.28 -5.37
CA PRO A 143 17.42 -23.61 -4.33
C PRO A 143 18.27 -23.30 -3.09
N GLU A 144 18.24 -22.04 -2.63
CA GLU A 144 19.03 -21.63 -1.47
C GLU A 144 18.34 -22.00 -0.15
N PRO A 145 18.91 -22.93 0.66
CA PRO A 145 18.24 -23.41 1.86
C PRO A 145 18.24 -22.37 2.97
N PHE A 146 17.22 -22.45 3.83
CA PHE A 146 17.18 -21.76 5.12
C PHE A 146 18.42 -22.08 5.96
N TYR A 147 18.87 -21.09 6.73
CA TYR A 147 19.84 -21.30 7.78
C TYR A 147 19.26 -22.27 8.82
N GLN A 148 20.07 -23.25 9.24
CA GLN A 148 19.70 -24.22 10.27
C GLN A 148 20.36 -23.79 11.58
N PRO A 149 19.60 -23.23 12.54
CA PRO A 149 20.17 -22.83 13.81
C PRO A 149 20.71 -24.04 14.57
N THR A 150 21.92 -23.90 15.07
CA THR A 150 22.62 -24.86 15.93
C THR A 150 22.19 -24.72 17.39
N GLY A 151 21.63 -23.57 17.78
CA GLY A 151 21.33 -23.22 19.17
C GLY A 151 22.52 -22.64 19.93
N ASN A 152 23.72 -22.74 19.36
CA ASN A 152 24.97 -22.27 19.94
C ASN A 152 25.47 -20.96 19.30
N GLU A 153 24.61 -20.27 18.54
CA GLU A 153 25.02 -19.05 17.85
C GLU A 153 25.48 -17.98 18.85
N PHE A 154 26.56 -17.30 18.50
CA PHE A 154 27.14 -16.26 19.34
C PHE A 154 26.26 -15.00 19.35
N ALA A 155 26.00 -14.45 20.54
CA ALA A 155 25.38 -13.14 20.71
C ALA A 155 26.43 -12.18 21.28
N PRO A 156 27.03 -11.30 20.46
CA PRO A 156 28.01 -10.36 20.96
C PRO A 156 27.38 -9.37 21.94
N GLU A 157 28.14 -9.00 22.96
CA GLU A 157 27.84 -7.85 23.80
C GLU A 157 28.02 -6.57 22.97
N ILE A 158 27.11 -5.61 23.15
CA ILE A 158 27.15 -4.34 22.41
C ILE A 158 28.01 -3.37 23.20
N VAL A 159 29.16 -2.98 22.62
CA VAL A 159 30.14 -2.08 23.27
C VAL A 159 30.07 -0.66 22.72
N GLY A 160 29.63 -0.50 21.47
CA GLY A 160 29.48 0.79 20.81
C GLY A 160 30.78 1.60 20.70
N GLU A 161 30.64 2.92 20.74
CA GLU A 161 31.74 3.88 20.56
C GLU A 161 32.67 3.96 21.77
N SER A 162 32.26 3.43 22.92
CA SER A 162 33.09 3.47 24.14
C SER A 162 34.38 2.66 23.98
N SER A 163 34.34 1.58 23.20
CA SER A 163 35.46 0.67 22.97
C SER A 163 35.79 0.48 21.48
N GLY A 164 35.03 1.09 20.57
CA GLY A 164 35.16 0.93 19.13
C GLY A 164 35.55 2.21 18.39
N THR A 165 36.02 2.06 17.15
CA THR A 165 36.34 3.19 16.26
C THR A 165 35.22 3.40 15.24
N ILE A 166 34.65 4.60 15.15
CA ILE A 166 33.70 4.94 14.10
C ILE A 166 34.44 4.95 12.76
N VAL A 167 34.02 4.08 11.84
CA VAL A 167 34.59 3.98 10.48
C VAL A 167 33.65 4.53 9.42
N TYR A 168 32.36 4.71 9.78
CA TYR A 168 31.35 5.32 8.93
C TYR A 168 30.29 6.01 9.78
N PHE A 169 29.92 7.24 9.41
CA PHE A 169 28.83 7.96 10.04
C PHE A 169 28.20 8.97 9.08
N ILE A 170 26.87 8.93 8.97
CA ILE A 170 26.07 9.98 8.35
C ILE A 170 25.31 10.71 9.45
N GLU A 171 25.50 12.03 9.54
CA GLU A 171 24.67 12.88 10.39
C GLU A 171 23.19 12.68 10.02
N PRO A 172 22.29 12.42 10.99
CA PRO A 172 20.89 12.28 10.68
C PRO A 172 20.39 13.56 9.98
N ALA A 173 19.95 13.42 8.72
CA ALA A 173 19.58 14.53 7.83
C ALA A 173 18.50 15.47 8.42
N ILE A 174 17.78 15.02 9.43
CA ILE A 174 16.65 15.73 10.02
C ILE A 174 17.14 16.79 11.01
N THR A 175 17.41 17.99 10.50
CA THR A 175 17.48 19.22 11.33
C THR A 175 16.08 19.69 11.78
N GLY A 176 15.00 19.10 11.24
CA GLY A 176 13.60 19.44 11.52
C GLY A 176 12.72 18.25 11.90
N THR A 177 11.42 18.51 12.16
CA THR A 177 10.47 17.45 12.57
C THR A 177 9.50 17.02 11.46
N TYR A 178 9.64 17.56 10.24
CA TYR A 178 8.75 17.29 9.10
C TYR A 178 9.43 17.63 7.77
N PHE A 179 8.96 17.00 6.69
CA PHE A 179 9.40 17.26 5.31
C PHE A 179 9.09 18.70 4.87
N ILE A 180 10.06 19.37 4.23
CA ILE A 180 9.94 20.76 3.79
C ILE A 180 9.91 20.85 2.26
N ALA A 181 10.93 20.31 1.60
CA ALA A 181 11.09 20.42 0.16
C ALA A 181 11.97 19.29 -0.38
N SER A 182 11.93 19.10 -1.70
CA SER A 182 12.73 18.12 -2.41
C SER A 182 13.40 18.72 -3.65
N ARG A 183 14.43 18.04 -4.16
CA ARG A 183 15.06 18.32 -5.44
C ARG A 183 15.80 17.11 -5.98
N VAL A 184 16.20 17.16 -7.25
CA VAL A 184 17.09 16.16 -7.85
C VAL A 184 18.45 16.21 -7.14
N GLY A 185 18.94 15.05 -6.71
CA GLY A 185 20.24 14.90 -6.03
C GLY A 185 20.26 15.32 -4.55
N GLY A 186 19.15 15.83 -3.99
CA GLY A 186 19.07 16.17 -2.56
C GLY A 186 19.85 17.43 -2.19
N SER A 187 20.83 17.32 -1.29
CA SER A 187 21.63 18.43 -0.80
C SER A 187 22.52 19.04 -1.89
N ARG A 188 22.67 20.37 -1.84
CA ARG A 188 23.64 21.12 -2.69
C ARG A 188 24.99 21.34 -2.00
N GLN A 189 25.07 21.00 -0.72
CA GLN A 189 26.33 21.12 0.00
C GLN A 189 27.29 20.06 -0.51
N PRO A 190 28.61 20.33 -0.52
CA PRO A 190 29.60 19.30 -0.80
C PRO A 190 29.35 18.08 0.10
N ILE A 191 29.34 16.89 -0.51
CA ILE A 191 29.12 15.64 0.20
C ILE A 191 30.25 15.47 1.22
N LYS A 192 29.92 15.44 2.51
CA LYS A 192 30.91 15.25 3.57
C LYS A 192 31.53 13.85 3.45
N SER A 193 32.80 13.69 3.83
CA SER A 193 33.37 12.35 3.97
C SER A 193 32.67 11.63 5.12
N ALA A 194 31.86 10.62 4.81
CA ALA A 194 31.16 9.81 5.81
C ALA A 194 32.01 8.61 6.28
N ALA A 195 32.96 8.17 5.46
CA ALA A 195 33.86 7.06 5.77
C ALA A 195 35.26 7.58 6.14
N VAL A 196 35.99 6.76 6.90
CA VAL A 196 37.42 7.00 7.20
C VAL A 196 38.29 6.81 5.96
N SER A 197 39.44 7.49 5.94
CA SER A 197 40.48 7.26 4.92
C SER A 197 41.37 6.09 5.33
N LEU A 198 41.70 5.22 4.38
CA LEU A 198 42.65 4.14 4.60
C LEU A 198 44.05 4.73 4.84
N LYS A 199 44.78 4.19 5.81
CA LYS A 199 46.14 4.66 6.13
C LYS A 199 47.16 4.25 5.07
N ASP A 200 47.00 3.02 4.58
CA ASP A 200 47.88 2.38 3.61
C ASP A 200 47.13 1.21 2.92
N PRO A 201 47.68 0.60 1.86
CA PRO A 201 47.03 -0.50 1.14
C PRO A 201 46.77 -1.78 1.97
N GLU A 202 47.49 -1.97 3.08
CA GLU A 202 47.34 -3.12 3.98
C GLU A 202 46.24 -2.89 5.03
N ASP A 203 45.74 -1.66 5.17
CA ASP A 203 44.64 -1.33 6.07
C ASP A 203 43.41 -2.22 5.80
N THR A 204 42.98 -2.93 6.83
CA THR A 204 41.89 -3.91 6.77
C THR A 204 40.52 -3.33 7.11
N VAL A 205 40.43 -2.02 7.37
CA VAL A 205 39.17 -1.33 7.63
C VAL A 205 38.24 -1.42 6.42
N LEU A 206 37.03 -1.93 6.64
CA LEU A 206 35.97 -1.89 5.64
C LEU A 206 35.43 -0.47 5.49
N LEU A 207 35.21 -0.06 4.24
CA LEU A 207 34.60 1.23 3.92
C LEU A 207 33.11 1.04 3.63
N PHE A 208 32.25 1.79 4.32
CA PHE A 208 30.79 1.68 4.18
C PHE A 208 30.21 2.87 3.41
N GLU A 209 29.08 2.68 2.74
CA GLU A 209 28.30 3.74 2.10
C GLU A 209 26.82 3.34 1.97
N SER A 210 25.92 4.31 2.06
CA SER A 210 24.46 4.12 1.96
C SER A 210 23.69 5.35 1.48
N ARG A 211 24.36 6.43 1.06
CA ARG A 211 23.77 7.67 0.50
C ARG A 211 23.39 7.51 -0.96
N PHE A 212 22.67 6.45 -1.27
CA PHE A 212 22.17 6.12 -2.60
C PHE A 212 20.73 5.61 -2.50
N GLU A 213 20.07 5.44 -3.64
CA GLU A 213 18.66 5.07 -3.70
C GLU A 213 18.34 3.79 -2.93
N SER A 214 17.33 3.85 -2.06
CA SER A 214 16.94 2.81 -1.11
C SER A 214 18.00 2.43 -0.05
N GLY A 215 19.15 3.10 -0.02
CA GLY A 215 20.21 2.84 0.96
C GLY A 215 19.77 3.18 2.39
N ASN A 216 20.12 2.30 3.34
CA ASN A 216 19.92 2.52 4.76
C ASN A 216 21.02 1.85 5.59
N LEU A 217 21.92 2.70 6.06
CA LEU A 217 22.86 2.52 7.15
C LEU A 217 23.16 3.93 7.68
N GLN A 218 23.33 4.10 8.98
CA GLN A 218 23.66 5.41 9.55
C GLN A 218 25.08 5.44 10.10
N LYS A 219 25.50 4.36 10.76
CA LYS A 219 26.78 4.31 11.45
C LYS A 219 27.36 2.90 11.40
N ALA A 220 28.67 2.80 11.24
CA ALA A 220 29.44 1.59 11.45
C ALA A 220 30.60 1.86 12.41
N VAL A 221 30.67 1.05 13.46
CA VAL A 221 31.73 1.10 14.48
C VAL A 221 32.51 -0.20 14.40
N ARG A 222 33.82 -0.10 14.17
CA ARG A 222 34.75 -1.23 14.23
C ARG A 222 35.08 -1.51 15.68
N VAL A 223 34.64 -2.65 16.20
CA VAL A 223 34.79 -3.06 17.61
C VAL A 223 35.80 -4.19 17.81
N GLY A 224 36.25 -4.79 16.71
CA GLY A 224 37.36 -5.75 16.66
C GLY A 224 38.04 -5.69 15.30
N GLU A 225 39.06 -6.52 15.08
CA GLU A 225 39.81 -6.50 13.81
C GLU A 225 38.89 -6.71 12.60
N TYR A 226 37.93 -7.64 12.69
CA TYR A 226 36.96 -7.95 11.63
C TYR A 226 35.50 -7.89 12.12
N GLU A 227 35.25 -7.16 13.21
CA GLU A 227 33.92 -7.08 13.84
C GLU A 227 33.37 -5.64 13.78
N TYR A 228 32.14 -5.52 13.30
CA TYR A 228 31.49 -4.24 13.05
C TYR A 228 30.08 -4.20 13.65
N GLU A 229 29.83 -3.20 14.49
CA GLU A 229 28.50 -2.83 14.96
C GLU A 229 27.89 -1.80 14.03
N LEU A 230 26.67 -2.07 13.58
CA LEU A 230 25.95 -1.29 12.58
C LEU A 230 24.71 -0.66 13.20
N THR A 231 24.53 0.64 13.01
CA THR A 231 23.29 1.35 13.39
C THR A 231 22.56 1.77 12.12
N LEU A 232 21.31 1.35 11.99
CA LEU A 232 20.44 1.77 10.88
C LEU A 232 19.78 3.10 11.20
N ARG A 233 19.40 3.84 10.16
CA ARG A 233 18.58 5.03 10.33
C ARG A 233 17.11 4.62 10.53
N THR A 234 16.41 5.28 11.44
CA THR A 234 14.93 5.21 11.49
C THR A 234 14.34 5.81 10.21
N ASP A 235 13.07 5.54 9.97
CA ASP A 235 12.34 6.21 8.89
C ASP A 235 12.40 7.73 9.04
N LEU A 236 12.59 8.46 7.93
CA LEU A 236 12.68 9.92 7.98
C LEU A 236 11.41 10.55 8.56
N TYR A 237 11.61 11.64 9.31
CA TYR A 237 10.58 12.42 10.01
C TYR A 237 9.78 11.64 11.07
N THR A 238 10.36 10.56 11.60
CA THR A 238 9.86 9.82 12.76
C THR A 238 11.04 9.20 13.52
N SER A 239 10.86 8.97 14.82
CA SER A 239 11.82 8.21 15.65
C SER A 239 11.47 6.72 15.74
N LYS A 240 10.55 6.26 14.89
CA LYS A 240 10.03 4.89 14.88
C LYS A 240 10.37 4.21 13.55
N HIS A 241 10.25 2.89 13.57
CA HIS A 241 10.42 1.99 12.43
C HIS A 241 11.85 1.91 11.92
N THR A 242 12.50 0.80 12.23
CA THR A 242 13.84 0.44 11.76
C THR A 242 13.87 -1.06 11.52
N GLN A 243 14.08 -1.46 10.26
CA GLN A 243 14.16 -2.88 9.89
C GLN A 243 14.89 -3.10 8.56
N TRP A 244 14.63 -2.24 7.58
CA TRP A 244 15.27 -2.27 6.26
C TRP A 244 16.73 -1.84 6.37
N TYR A 245 17.62 -2.63 5.77
CA TYR A 245 19.01 -2.27 5.58
C TYR A 245 19.40 -2.54 4.13
N TYR A 246 20.20 -1.64 3.59
CA TYR A 246 20.82 -1.78 2.28
C TYR A 246 22.03 -0.86 2.22
N PHE A 247 23.24 -1.42 2.13
CA PHE A 247 24.49 -0.67 2.19
C PHE A 247 25.60 -1.33 1.38
N ARG A 248 26.57 -0.52 0.98
CA ARG A 248 27.79 -0.91 0.28
C ARG A 248 28.93 -1.11 1.28
N VAL A 249 29.80 -2.06 0.99
CA VAL A 249 31.04 -2.36 1.68
C VAL A 249 32.16 -2.47 0.66
N GLN A 250 33.29 -1.82 0.91
CA GLN A 250 34.50 -1.89 0.08
C GLN A 250 35.72 -2.22 0.94
N ASN A 251 36.87 -2.42 0.28
CA ASN A 251 38.12 -2.84 0.90
C ASN A 251 38.03 -4.23 1.57
N THR A 252 37.28 -5.15 0.95
CA THR A 252 37.13 -6.52 1.46
C THR A 252 38.45 -7.29 1.45
N ARG A 253 38.59 -8.28 2.33
CA ARG A 253 39.65 -9.30 2.28
C ARG A 253 39.03 -10.68 2.09
N LYS A 254 39.53 -11.41 1.10
CA LYS A 254 39.09 -12.78 0.80
C LYS A 254 39.44 -13.71 1.96
N ASP A 255 38.58 -14.71 2.19
CA ASP A 255 38.80 -15.80 3.15
C ASP A 255 38.96 -15.38 4.62
N VAL A 256 38.74 -14.09 4.92
CA VAL A 256 38.66 -13.57 6.28
C VAL A 256 37.21 -13.62 6.76
N LYS A 257 37.01 -14.06 8.00
CA LYS A 257 35.69 -14.09 8.63
C LYS A 257 35.38 -12.74 9.27
N TYR A 258 34.41 -12.05 8.69
CA TYR A 258 33.87 -10.81 9.24
C TYR A 258 32.61 -11.08 10.05
N ARG A 259 32.37 -10.29 11.10
CA ARG A 259 31.11 -10.27 11.84
C ARG A 259 30.46 -8.89 11.69
N PHE A 260 29.18 -8.90 11.32
CA PHE A 260 28.32 -7.72 11.34
C PHE A 260 27.24 -7.90 12.39
N THR A 261 27.00 -6.86 13.19
CA THR A 261 25.93 -6.84 14.18
C THR A 261 25.13 -5.55 14.04
N ILE A 262 23.90 -5.63 13.53
CA ILE A 262 22.96 -4.50 13.55
C ILE A 262 22.37 -4.40 14.94
N VAL A 263 22.42 -3.23 15.58
CA VAL A 263 22.15 -3.09 17.04
C VAL A 263 20.81 -2.44 17.40
N ASN A 264 20.07 -1.88 16.43
CA ASN A 264 18.90 -1.03 16.72
C ASN A 264 17.60 -1.42 15.99
N LEU A 265 17.37 -2.72 15.77
CA LEU A 265 16.13 -3.20 15.18
C LEU A 265 14.99 -3.12 16.20
N MET A 266 13.78 -2.78 15.76
CA MET A 266 12.66 -2.50 16.67
C MET A 266 11.65 -3.65 16.80
N LYS A 267 11.78 -4.73 16.00
CA LYS A 267 10.77 -5.80 15.97
C LYS A 267 11.13 -6.97 16.88
N ALA A 268 10.18 -7.40 17.70
CA ALA A 268 10.40 -8.52 18.61
C ALA A 268 10.55 -9.89 17.93
N LYS A 269 9.93 -10.07 16.76
CA LYS A 269 9.97 -11.31 15.98
C LYS A 269 10.53 -11.03 14.61
N SER A 270 11.38 -11.93 14.14
CA SER A 270 12.07 -11.81 12.87
C SER A 270 12.20 -13.16 12.18
N LEU A 271 12.21 -13.15 10.85
CA LEU A 271 12.41 -14.35 10.04
C LEU A 271 13.84 -14.90 10.12
N TYR A 272 14.81 -14.13 10.62
CA TYR A 272 16.15 -14.66 10.93
C TYR A 272 16.11 -15.78 11.98
N ASN A 273 15.16 -15.72 12.93
CA ASN A 273 14.90 -16.83 13.87
C ASN A 273 14.22 -18.05 13.22
N MET A 274 13.82 -17.92 11.96
CA MET A 274 13.17 -18.97 11.16
C MET A 274 14.03 -19.36 9.95
N GLY A 275 15.34 -19.09 10.01
CA GLY A 275 16.30 -19.51 8.98
C GLY A 275 16.49 -18.54 7.81
N MET A 276 15.93 -17.32 7.86
CA MET A 276 16.25 -16.30 6.85
C MET A 276 17.74 -15.95 6.87
N LYS A 277 18.34 -15.79 5.69
CA LYS A 277 19.71 -15.33 5.48
C LYS A 277 19.77 -13.93 4.87
N PRO A 278 20.73 -13.07 5.27
CA PRO A 278 21.05 -11.83 4.56
C PRO A 278 21.33 -12.07 3.08
N LEU A 279 21.13 -11.04 2.25
CA LEU A 279 21.60 -11.05 0.86
C LEU A 279 22.93 -10.33 0.75
N MET A 280 23.80 -10.85 -0.12
CA MET A 280 25.03 -10.18 -0.56
C MET A 280 25.13 -10.19 -2.07
N TYR A 281 25.59 -9.07 -2.63
CA TYR A 281 25.98 -8.92 -4.03
C TYR A 281 27.48 -8.59 -4.07
N SER A 282 28.24 -9.29 -4.91
CA SER A 282 29.66 -9.02 -5.16
C SER A 282 29.79 -8.46 -6.57
N GLN A 283 30.36 -7.27 -6.71
CA GLN A 283 30.54 -6.65 -8.02
C GLN A 283 31.53 -7.46 -8.88
N LYS A 284 32.62 -7.97 -8.29
CA LYS A 284 33.57 -8.82 -9.01
C LYS A 284 32.95 -10.14 -9.50
N ASP A 285 32.13 -10.81 -8.69
CA ASP A 285 31.45 -12.04 -9.11
C ASP A 285 30.43 -11.75 -10.23
N ALA A 286 29.75 -10.60 -10.17
CA ALA A 286 28.82 -10.19 -11.22
C ALA A 286 29.52 -9.90 -12.55
N GLU A 287 30.65 -9.19 -12.51
CA GLU A 287 31.42 -8.83 -13.71
C GLU A 287 32.14 -10.04 -14.33
N SER A 288 32.68 -10.94 -13.50
CA SER A 288 33.49 -12.07 -13.98
C SER A 288 32.67 -13.35 -14.27
N GLN A 289 31.57 -13.57 -13.56
CA GLN A 289 30.80 -14.82 -13.62
C GLN A 289 29.30 -14.60 -13.87
N GLY A 290 28.82 -13.36 -13.90
CA GLY A 290 27.39 -13.06 -14.04
C GLY A 290 26.56 -13.42 -12.82
N ILE A 291 27.19 -13.62 -11.65
CA ILE A 291 26.49 -13.97 -10.40
C ILE A 291 25.96 -12.71 -9.73
N GLY A 292 24.66 -12.68 -9.46
CA GLY A 292 24.00 -11.57 -8.78
C GLY A 292 23.82 -11.80 -7.28
N TRP A 293 22.67 -11.36 -6.75
CA TRP A 293 22.35 -11.45 -5.33
C TRP A 293 22.25 -12.91 -4.85
N ARG A 294 22.94 -13.25 -3.76
CA ARG A 294 22.89 -14.56 -3.11
C ARG A 294 22.67 -14.47 -1.61
N ARG A 295 22.08 -15.50 -1.02
CA ARG A 295 21.92 -15.67 0.42
C ARG A 295 23.26 -16.03 1.04
N VAL A 296 23.68 -15.26 2.03
CA VAL A 296 24.94 -15.48 2.75
C VAL A 296 24.73 -15.45 4.25
N GLY A 297 25.78 -15.78 5.00
CA GLY A 297 25.79 -15.67 6.45
C GLY A 297 25.84 -17.03 7.13
N ASN A 298 26.68 -17.11 8.14
CA ASN A 298 26.73 -18.20 9.14
C ASN A 298 26.62 -17.59 10.53
N ASP A 299 26.38 -18.41 11.56
CA ASP A 299 26.27 -17.93 12.94
C ASP A 299 25.27 -16.77 13.08
N ILE A 300 24.09 -16.96 12.48
CA ILE A 300 23.06 -15.94 12.36
C ILE A 300 22.19 -15.97 13.62
N LYS A 301 22.09 -14.84 14.33
CA LYS A 301 21.26 -14.73 15.52
C LYS A 301 20.51 -13.42 15.60
N TYR A 302 19.23 -13.51 15.96
CA TYR A 302 18.38 -12.36 16.24
C TYR A 302 17.97 -12.36 17.71
N TYR A 303 18.47 -11.39 18.49
CA TYR A 303 18.34 -11.40 19.94
C TYR A 303 17.89 -10.05 20.50
N LYS A 304 17.34 -10.07 21.71
CA LYS A 304 16.87 -8.88 22.41
C LYS A 304 18.07 -8.15 23.03
N TYR A 305 18.07 -6.83 22.94
CA TYR A 305 19.04 -5.95 23.58
C TYR A 305 18.28 -4.83 24.32
N ASN A 306 18.63 -4.57 25.58
CA ASN A 306 18.08 -3.43 26.31
C ASN A 306 19.16 -2.36 26.34
N THR A 307 18.83 -1.18 25.83
CA THR A 307 19.68 0.00 25.95
C THR A 307 19.81 0.42 27.41
N GLU A 308 20.86 1.17 27.73
CA GLU A 308 21.06 1.78 29.05
C GLU A 308 19.86 2.67 29.47
N GLU A 309 19.19 3.29 28.49
CA GLU A 309 17.99 4.11 28.67
C GLU A 309 16.71 3.28 28.92
N GLY A 310 16.82 1.95 29.01
CA GLY A 310 15.71 1.04 29.26
C GLY A 310 14.83 0.75 28.04
N GLN A 311 15.18 1.27 26.85
CA GLN A 311 14.49 0.92 25.61
C GLN A 311 14.88 -0.50 25.17
N THR A 312 13.87 -1.34 24.93
CA THR A 312 14.06 -2.65 24.30
C THR A 312 14.22 -2.50 22.78
N LEU A 313 15.38 -2.90 22.28
CA LEU A 313 15.72 -3.06 20.88
C LEU A 313 16.11 -4.53 20.60
N TYR A 314 16.48 -4.81 19.36
CA TYR A 314 16.87 -6.13 18.90
C TYR A 314 18.08 -6.02 18.01
N CYS A 315 18.95 -7.03 18.12
CA CYS A 315 20.17 -7.15 17.35
C CYS A 315 20.04 -8.26 16.31
N LEU A 316 20.67 -8.07 15.15
CA LEU A 316 20.91 -9.11 14.15
C LEU A 316 22.41 -9.23 13.96
N THR A 317 22.98 -10.39 14.30
CA THR A 317 24.39 -10.70 14.04
C THR A 317 24.52 -11.83 13.03
N TRP A 318 25.56 -11.76 12.19
CA TRP A 318 25.97 -12.83 11.29
C TRP A 318 27.45 -12.73 10.97
N THR A 319 28.04 -13.85 10.55
CA THR A 319 29.39 -13.92 10.01
C THR A 319 29.40 -14.16 8.51
N VAL A 320 30.37 -13.62 7.80
CA VAL A 320 30.52 -13.79 6.35
C VAL A 320 31.99 -13.78 5.95
N CYS A 321 32.35 -14.58 4.95
CA CYS A 321 33.64 -14.50 4.27
C CYS A 321 33.42 -13.94 2.86
N PHE A 322 34.20 -12.94 2.47
CA PHE A 322 34.09 -12.38 1.12
C PHE A 322 34.72 -13.31 0.08
N PRO A 323 34.11 -13.41 -1.13
CA PRO A 323 34.65 -14.24 -2.21
C PRO A 323 35.95 -13.68 -2.80
N ASN A 324 36.13 -12.36 -2.71
CA ASN A 324 37.20 -11.61 -3.38
C ASN A 324 37.77 -10.54 -2.45
N SER A 325 39.09 -10.31 -2.56
CA SER A 325 39.76 -9.17 -1.94
C SER A 325 39.56 -7.91 -2.78
N TYR A 326 39.54 -6.74 -2.14
CA TYR A 326 39.36 -5.43 -2.79
C TYR A 326 38.11 -5.39 -3.69
N ASP A 327 37.02 -5.99 -3.21
CA ASP A 327 35.72 -6.02 -3.89
C ASP A 327 34.84 -4.87 -3.40
N THR A 328 33.83 -4.55 -4.20
CA THR A 328 32.68 -3.75 -3.80
C THR A 328 31.49 -4.69 -3.62
N CYS A 329 31.10 -4.90 -2.37
CA CYS A 329 29.97 -5.75 -2.01
C CYS A 329 28.79 -4.91 -1.53
N TYR A 330 27.58 -5.43 -1.68
CA TYR A 330 26.37 -4.83 -1.12
C TYR A 330 25.67 -5.85 -0.23
N PHE A 331 25.12 -5.39 0.88
CA PHE A 331 24.27 -6.20 1.76
C PHE A 331 22.88 -5.59 1.81
N ALA A 332 21.85 -6.44 1.75
CA ALA A 332 20.46 -6.02 1.85
C ALA A 332 19.63 -7.01 2.65
N GLN A 333 18.56 -6.52 3.27
CA GLN A 333 17.58 -7.38 3.94
C GLN A 333 16.94 -8.36 2.96
N PHE A 334 16.65 -7.88 1.75
CA PHE A 334 15.98 -8.63 0.69
C PHE A 334 16.22 -7.93 -0.66
N TYR A 335 15.92 -8.58 -1.81
CA TYR A 335 16.30 -8.09 -3.14
C TYR A 335 15.84 -6.65 -3.38
N PRO A 336 16.75 -5.67 -3.48
CA PRO A 336 16.36 -4.28 -3.71
C PRO A 336 15.52 -4.12 -4.98
N TYR A 337 14.61 -3.16 -4.96
CA TYR A 337 13.84 -2.72 -6.12
C TYR A 337 13.60 -1.23 -5.93
N THR A 338 14.34 -0.41 -6.65
CA THR A 338 14.36 1.04 -6.51
C THR A 338 13.23 1.71 -7.29
N TYR A 339 13.00 3.01 -7.07
CA TYR A 339 12.08 3.78 -7.90
C TYR A 339 12.65 3.96 -9.32
N SER A 340 13.97 4.13 -9.45
CA SER A 340 14.64 4.13 -10.76
C SER A 340 14.44 2.82 -11.53
N ASP A 341 14.50 1.66 -10.86
CA ASP A 341 14.21 0.36 -11.49
C ASP A 341 12.78 0.31 -12.04
N LEU A 342 11.80 0.81 -11.26
CA LEU A 342 10.42 0.93 -11.73
C LEU A 342 10.32 1.85 -12.94
N GLN A 343 10.95 3.02 -12.90
CA GLN A 343 10.89 3.98 -14.00
C GLN A 343 11.51 3.39 -15.27
N ASN A 344 12.69 2.77 -15.17
CA ASN A 344 13.35 2.13 -16.31
C ASN A 344 12.48 1.01 -16.89
N TYR A 345 11.87 0.19 -16.04
CA TYR A 345 10.94 -0.84 -16.49
C TYR A 345 9.74 -0.26 -17.23
N LEU A 346 9.06 0.72 -16.62
CA LEU A 346 7.86 1.32 -17.21
C LEU A 346 8.18 2.05 -18.52
N LEU A 347 9.33 2.72 -18.60
CA LEU A 347 9.82 3.35 -19.84
C LEU A 347 10.09 2.31 -20.93
N THR A 348 10.69 1.18 -20.59
CA THR A 348 10.88 0.05 -21.52
C THR A 348 9.55 -0.49 -22.01
N LEU A 349 8.59 -0.67 -21.09
CA LEU A 349 7.25 -1.15 -21.40
C LEU A 349 6.51 -0.19 -22.36
N VAL A 350 6.44 1.11 -22.06
CA VAL A 350 5.75 2.06 -22.95
C VAL A 350 6.53 2.38 -24.22
N GLY A 351 7.83 2.09 -24.23
CA GLY A 351 8.69 2.20 -25.41
C GLY A 351 8.36 1.16 -26.49
N ASN A 352 7.72 0.05 -26.14
CA ASN A 352 7.24 -0.95 -27.08
C ASN A 352 5.89 -0.52 -27.70
N PRO A 353 5.82 -0.23 -29.02
CA PRO A 353 4.60 0.21 -29.67
C PRO A 353 3.45 -0.81 -29.59
N LEU A 354 3.75 -2.10 -29.49
CA LEU A 354 2.74 -3.17 -29.39
C LEU A 354 1.89 -3.00 -28.12
N TYR A 355 2.54 -2.65 -27.01
CA TYR A 355 1.87 -2.54 -25.72
C TYR A 355 0.95 -1.31 -25.65
N SER A 356 1.21 -0.27 -26.44
CA SER A 356 0.41 0.97 -26.44
C SER A 356 -1.06 0.77 -26.81
N GLN A 357 -1.39 -0.34 -27.48
CA GLN A 357 -2.74 -0.69 -27.90
C GLN A 357 -3.65 -1.04 -26.72
N TYR A 358 -3.09 -1.67 -25.68
CA TYR A 358 -3.84 -2.18 -24.53
C TYR A 358 -3.31 -1.73 -23.18
N CYS A 359 -2.12 -1.14 -23.10
CA CYS A 359 -1.53 -0.62 -21.87
C CYS A 359 -1.30 0.90 -21.95
N LYS A 360 -1.95 1.64 -21.05
CA LYS A 360 -1.80 3.10 -20.93
C LYS A 360 -1.17 3.46 -19.59
N LEU A 361 0.04 4.02 -19.62
CA LEU A 361 0.71 4.60 -18.46
C LEU A 361 0.29 6.05 -18.27
N ARG A 362 -0.12 6.42 -17.06
CA ARG A 362 -0.48 7.80 -16.68
C ARG A 362 0.07 8.13 -15.29
N PRO A 363 0.41 9.40 -15.02
CA PRO A 363 0.61 9.84 -13.64
C PRO A 363 -0.74 9.83 -12.90
N LEU A 364 -0.81 9.13 -11.78
CA LEU A 364 -1.94 9.17 -10.86
C LEU A 364 -1.93 10.48 -10.07
N CYS A 365 -0.78 10.80 -9.50
CA CYS A 365 -0.49 12.03 -8.77
C CYS A 365 1.03 12.20 -8.60
N SER A 366 1.43 13.34 -8.05
CA SER A 366 2.74 13.49 -7.43
C SER A 366 2.69 13.07 -5.96
N SER A 367 3.77 12.48 -5.46
CA SER A 367 4.00 12.21 -4.04
C SER A 367 4.31 13.49 -3.27
N LEU A 368 4.63 13.38 -1.97
CA LEU A 368 4.93 14.54 -1.13
C LEU A 368 6.22 15.25 -1.59
N ALA A 369 7.23 14.48 -2.01
CA ALA A 369 8.45 15.01 -2.63
C ALA A 369 8.32 15.30 -4.13
N GLY A 370 7.13 15.20 -4.72
CA GLY A 370 6.91 15.52 -6.14
C GLY A 370 7.21 14.37 -7.11
N ASN A 371 7.64 13.21 -6.64
CA ASN A 371 7.87 12.02 -7.47
C ASN A 371 6.54 11.49 -8.03
N ILE A 372 6.55 10.98 -9.26
CA ILE A 372 5.33 10.51 -9.91
C ILE A 372 4.91 9.16 -9.32
N VAL A 373 3.66 9.07 -8.87
CA VAL A 373 2.97 7.80 -8.62
C VAL A 373 2.29 7.39 -9.92
N TYR A 374 2.71 6.26 -10.50
CA TYR A 374 2.20 5.80 -11.79
C TYR A 374 0.91 5.00 -11.66
N LEU A 375 0.05 5.11 -12.67
CA LEU A 375 -1.14 4.28 -12.89
C LEU A 375 -1.05 3.66 -14.29
N LEU A 376 -1.10 2.34 -14.36
CA LEU A 376 -1.32 1.62 -15.61
C LEU A 376 -2.80 1.27 -15.74
N THR A 377 -3.36 1.49 -16.93
CA THR A 377 -4.64 0.92 -17.34
C THR A 377 -4.38 -0.10 -18.42
N ILE A 378 -4.66 -1.38 -18.16
CA ILE A 378 -4.37 -2.50 -19.06
C ILE A 378 -5.67 -3.20 -19.44
N THR A 379 -6.02 -3.21 -20.73
CA THR A 379 -7.22 -3.86 -21.28
C THR A 379 -7.18 -3.82 -22.82
N ASN A 380 -7.71 -4.85 -23.47
CA ASN A 380 -7.90 -4.82 -24.92
C ASN A 380 -9.06 -3.89 -25.31
N PRO A 381 -9.04 -3.26 -26.49
CA PRO A 381 -10.19 -2.54 -27.02
C PRO A 381 -11.42 -3.44 -27.15
N SER A 382 -12.58 -2.97 -26.69
CA SER A 382 -13.85 -3.71 -26.86
C SER A 382 -14.42 -3.56 -28.26
N LYS A 383 -15.07 -4.61 -28.78
CA LYS A 383 -15.79 -4.63 -30.08
C LYS A 383 -17.11 -3.81 -30.09
N GLY A 384 -17.31 -2.90 -29.14
CA GLY A 384 -18.53 -2.07 -29.02
C GLY A 384 -18.78 -1.54 -27.61
N ALA A 385 -19.74 -0.62 -27.48
CA ALA A 385 -20.07 0.03 -26.21
C ALA A 385 -20.63 -0.93 -25.15
N ILE A 386 -21.45 -1.90 -25.55
CA ILE A 386 -22.04 -2.90 -24.66
C ILE A 386 -20.94 -3.79 -24.06
N ALA A 387 -20.06 -4.33 -24.91
CA ALA A 387 -18.91 -5.12 -24.46
C ALA A 387 -17.94 -4.30 -23.59
N ALA A 388 -17.78 -3.00 -23.86
CA ALA A 388 -16.97 -2.11 -23.02
C ALA A 388 -17.58 -1.86 -21.63
N ALA A 389 -18.91 -1.76 -21.55
CA ALA A 389 -19.64 -1.59 -20.29
C ALA A 389 -19.66 -2.87 -19.45
N ALA A 390 -19.65 -4.05 -20.09
CA ALA A 390 -19.67 -5.35 -19.41
C ALA A 390 -18.34 -5.70 -18.70
N LYS A 391 -17.20 -5.16 -19.15
CA LYS A 391 -15.89 -5.45 -18.53
C LYS A 391 -15.85 -4.99 -17.07
N LYS A 392 -15.56 -5.93 -16.17
CA LYS A 392 -15.30 -5.64 -14.76
C LYS A 392 -13.89 -5.08 -14.58
N ALA A 393 -13.66 -4.39 -13.47
CA ALA A 393 -12.35 -3.88 -13.12
C ALA A 393 -11.62 -4.77 -12.10
N ILE A 394 -10.29 -4.85 -12.24
CA ILE A 394 -9.38 -5.40 -11.24
C ILE A 394 -8.43 -4.29 -10.84
N VAL A 395 -8.27 -4.06 -9.54
CA VAL A 395 -7.38 -3.02 -9.02
C VAL A 395 -6.26 -3.67 -8.23
N LEU A 396 -5.02 -3.43 -8.65
CA LEU A 396 -3.83 -3.89 -7.96
C LEU A 396 -2.98 -2.71 -7.52
N SER A 397 -2.46 -2.78 -6.30
CA SER A 397 -1.49 -1.82 -5.79
C SER A 397 -0.38 -2.54 -5.06
N ALA A 398 0.81 -1.93 -5.04
CA ALA A 398 1.95 -2.48 -4.32
C ALA A 398 2.77 -1.38 -3.67
N ARG A 399 3.64 -1.82 -2.76
CA ARG A 399 4.73 -1.03 -2.23
C ARG A 399 4.32 0.26 -1.51
N VAL A 400 3.25 0.17 -0.73
CA VAL A 400 2.84 1.24 0.19
C VAL A 400 3.80 1.38 1.38
N HIS A 401 4.43 0.29 1.81
CA HIS A 401 5.54 0.32 2.76
C HIS A 401 6.88 0.17 2.00
N PRO A 402 7.78 1.15 2.10
CA PRO A 402 8.97 1.19 1.25
C PRO A 402 9.95 0.03 1.39
N GLY A 403 10.08 -0.56 2.57
CA GLY A 403 11.01 -1.67 2.82
C GLY A 403 10.49 -3.03 2.33
N GLU A 404 9.26 -3.12 1.84
CA GLU A 404 8.62 -4.37 1.40
C GLU A 404 8.96 -4.68 -0.07
N THR A 405 10.26 -4.91 -0.33
CA THR A 405 10.87 -5.20 -1.65
C THR A 405 10.19 -6.27 -2.47
N ASN A 406 9.85 -7.37 -1.83
CA ASN A 406 9.13 -8.48 -2.40
C ASN A 406 7.83 -8.08 -3.12
N SER A 407 7.08 -7.10 -2.61
CA SER A 407 5.85 -6.64 -3.28
C SER A 407 6.08 -6.06 -4.68
N SER A 408 7.23 -5.40 -4.92
CA SER A 408 7.57 -4.90 -6.26
C SER A 408 7.89 -6.02 -7.22
N TRP A 409 8.53 -7.10 -6.76
CA TRP A 409 8.86 -8.25 -7.60
C TRP A 409 7.59 -9.05 -7.98
N VAL A 410 6.65 -9.21 -7.05
CA VAL A 410 5.33 -9.78 -7.37
C VAL A 410 4.60 -8.91 -8.39
N MET A 411 4.57 -7.59 -8.17
CA MET A 411 3.97 -6.65 -9.12
C MET A 411 4.64 -6.69 -10.50
N ARG A 412 5.97 -6.83 -10.53
CA ARG A 412 6.74 -6.94 -11.76
C ARG A 412 6.34 -8.18 -12.56
N GLY A 413 6.24 -9.34 -11.92
CA GLY A 413 5.81 -10.57 -12.59
C GLY A 413 4.37 -10.53 -13.09
N PHE A 414 3.46 -9.88 -12.32
CA PHE A 414 2.10 -9.63 -12.80
C PHE A 414 2.12 -8.77 -14.07
N LEU A 415 2.89 -7.67 -14.07
CA LEU A 415 2.99 -6.79 -15.22
C LEU A 415 3.62 -7.48 -16.43
N ASP A 416 4.69 -8.25 -16.24
CA ASP A 416 5.33 -9.02 -17.31
C ASP A 416 4.35 -10.00 -17.96
N PHE A 417 3.54 -10.70 -17.16
CA PHE A 417 2.54 -11.63 -17.68
C PHE A 417 1.37 -10.91 -18.37
N ILE A 418 0.72 -9.95 -17.71
CA ILE A 418 -0.52 -9.34 -18.22
C ILE A 418 -0.29 -8.45 -19.46
N VAL A 419 0.95 -8.13 -19.82
CA VAL A 419 1.30 -7.46 -21.09
C VAL A 419 1.91 -8.39 -22.12
N SER A 420 2.16 -9.66 -21.78
CA SER A 420 2.69 -10.66 -22.71
C SER A 420 1.69 -11.03 -23.81
N ASP A 421 2.15 -11.79 -24.78
CA ASP A 421 1.39 -12.38 -25.88
C ASP A 421 0.74 -13.73 -25.52
N ALA A 422 0.86 -14.18 -24.26
CA ALA A 422 0.22 -15.41 -23.81
C ALA A 422 -1.31 -15.36 -24.06
N PRO A 423 -1.92 -16.46 -24.56
CA PRO A 423 -3.37 -16.53 -24.77
C PRO A 423 -4.18 -16.12 -23.54
N ASP A 424 -3.75 -16.56 -22.36
CA ASP A 424 -4.38 -16.29 -21.08
C ASP A 424 -4.35 -14.80 -20.73
N ALA A 425 -3.24 -14.12 -21.06
CA ALA A 425 -3.12 -12.68 -20.90
C ALA A 425 -4.05 -11.94 -21.87
N HIS A 426 -4.22 -12.43 -23.12
CA HIS A 426 -5.21 -11.88 -24.04
C HIS A 426 -6.63 -12.00 -23.50
N LEU A 427 -7.04 -13.18 -23.02
CA LEU A 427 -8.37 -13.35 -22.46
C LEU A 427 -8.59 -12.44 -21.26
N LEU A 428 -7.64 -12.37 -20.32
CA LEU A 428 -7.76 -11.49 -19.17
C LEU A 428 -7.94 -10.02 -19.60
N ARG A 429 -7.20 -9.57 -20.62
CA ARG A 429 -7.35 -8.21 -21.18
C ARG A 429 -8.70 -8.03 -21.90
N ASP A 430 -9.31 -9.08 -22.42
CA ASP A 430 -10.65 -9.06 -23.01
C ASP A 430 -11.75 -9.03 -21.94
N LEU A 431 -11.58 -9.74 -20.83
CA LEU A 431 -12.57 -9.79 -19.74
C LEU A 431 -12.52 -8.57 -18.82
N PHE A 432 -11.33 -8.03 -18.56
CA PHE A 432 -11.12 -7.07 -17.49
C PHE A 432 -10.48 -5.75 -17.93
N ILE A 433 -10.68 -4.74 -17.09
CA ILE A 433 -9.87 -3.53 -17.04
C ILE A 433 -9.00 -3.56 -15.79
N PHE A 434 -7.70 -3.68 -15.97
CA PHE A 434 -6.74 -3.62 -14.86
C PHE A 434 -6.36 -2.17 -14.58
N LYS A 435 -6.48 -1.75 -13.32
CA LYS A 435 -5.96 -0.48 -12.79
C LYS A 435 -4.83 -0.81 -11.83
N VAL A 436 -3.60 -0.47 -12.20
CA VAL A 436 -2.41 -0.96 -11.49
C VAL A 436 -1.58 0.22 -11.01
N VAL A 437 -1.34 0.29 -9.70
CA VAL A 437 -0.44 1.26 -9.05
C VAL A 437 0.79 0.51 -8.54
N PRO A 438 1.88 0.42 -9.33
CA PRO A 438 2.99 -0.48 -9.02
C PRO A 438 3.81 -0.05 -7.79
N MET A 439 3.78 1.24 -7.43
CA MET A 439 4.47 1.74 -6.25
C MET A 439 3.72 2.93 -5.65
N LEU A 440 3.11 2.73 -4.48
CA LEU A 440 2.36 3.75 -3.77
C LEU A 440 3.25 4.75 -3.01
N ASN A 441 4.45 4.35 -2.60
CA ASN A 441 5.33 5.17 -1.76
C ASN A 441 6.73 5.36 -2.36
N PRO A 442 6.85 6.03 -3.52
CA PRO A 442 8.15 6.25 -4.16
C PRO A 442 9.11 7.03 -3.26
N ASP A 443 8.64 8.04 -2.54
CA ASP A 443 9.51 8.87 -1.70
C ASP A 443 10.19 8.08 -0.60
N GLY A 444 9.44 7.22 0.10
CA GLY A 444 10.01 6.38 1.13
C GLY A 444 10.96 5.33 0.56
N VAL A 445 10.73 4.86 -0.67
CA VAL A 445 11.62 3.90 -1.37
C VAL A 445 12.94 4.57 -1.71
N ILE A 446 12.88 5.79 -2.27
CA ILE A 446 14.06 6.57 -2.65
C ILE A 446 14.98 6.76 -1.44
N VAL A 447 14.44 7.19 -0.30
CA VAL A 447 15.25 7.50 0.88
C VAL A 447 15.67 6.27 1.69
N GLY A 448 15.17 5.07 1.39
CA GLY A 448 15.49 3.85 2.16
C GLY A 448 14.74 3.73 3.49
N ASN A 449 13.50 4.22 3.57
CA ASN A 449 12.62 3.92 4.69
C ASN A 449 12.19 2.46 4.69
N TYR A 450 11.71 1.97 5.84
CA TYR A 450 11.07 0.68 6.00
C TYR A 450 9.54 0.75 5.84
N ARG A 451 8.89 1.72 6.50
CA ARG A 451 7.43 1.71 6.72
C ARG A 451 6.71 2.97 6.25
N CYS A 452 7.27 4.14 6.52
CA CYS A 452 6.59 5.42 6.40
C CYS A 452 6.87 6.15 5.09
N SER A 453 5.94 7.02 4.69
CA SER A 453 6.19 8.09 3.72
C SER A 453 6.96 9.25 4.39
N LEU A 454 7.32 10.28 3.62
CA LEU A 454 7.94 11.50 4.14
C LEU A 454 7.02 12.34 5.03
N ALA A 455 5.74 11.98 5.15
CA ALA A 455 4.87 12.52 6.20
C ALA A 455 5.22 11.97 7.61
N GLY A 456 6.17 11.03 7.72
CA GLY A 456 6.53 10.34 8.96
C GLY A 456 5.44 9.37 9.43
N ARG A 457 4.56 8.93 8.53
CA ARG A 457 3.34 8.16 8.83
C ARG A 457 3.18 6.95 7.91
N ASP A 458 2.57 5.90 8.45
CA ASP A 458 2.19 4.68 7.72
C ASP A 458 1.02 5.00 6.77
N LEU A 459 1.28 4.95 5.46
CA LEU A 459 0.26 5.22 4.44
C LEU A 459 -0.91 4.23 4.50
N ASN A 460 -0.66 2.98 4.87
CA ASN A 460 -1.70 1.94 5.01
C ASN A 460 -2.50 2.08 6.32
N ARG A 461 -2.41 3.21 7.03
CA ARG A 461 -3.37 3.61 8.09
C ARG A 461 -4.22 4.80 7.69
N ASN A 462 -3.95 5.39 6.53
CA ASN A 462 -4.48 6.67 6.11
C ASN A 462 -5.42 6.58 4.89
N TYR A 463 -5.98 5.41 4.57
CA TYR A 463 -6.96 5.30 3.48
C TYR A 463 -8.29 6.01 3.75
N ARG A 464 -8.57 6.39 5.01
CA ARG A 464 -9.72 7.25 5.37
C ARG A 464 -9.40 8.74 5.39
N THR A 465 -8.18 9.13 5.03
CA THR A 465 -7.73 10.50 5.21
C THR A 465 -8.44 11.45 4.25
N GLU A 466 -8.78 12.63 4.77
CA GLU A 466 -9.22 13.77 3.95
C GLU A 466 -8.06 14.76 3.70
N LEU A 467 -6.86 14.47 4.24
CA LEU A 467 -5.66 15.29 4.10
C LEU A 467 -4.93 14.97 2.79
N LYS A 468 -5.52 15.42 1.68
CA LYS A 468 -4.99 15.22 0.33
C LYS A 468 -3.52 15.61 0.18
N GLU A 469 -3.12 16.78 0.69
CA GLU A 469 -1.75 17.28 0.54
C GLU A 469 -0.73 16.50 1.38
N SER A 470 -1.15 15.88 2.48
CA SER A 470 -0.26 15.06 3.33
C SER A 470 -0.12 13.62 2.84
N PHE A 471 -1.16 13.11 2.18
CA PHE A 471 -1.23 11.72 1.73
C PHE A 471 -1.74 11.61 0.28
N PRO A 472 -1.09 12.30 -0.68
CA PRO A 472 -1.60 12.40 -2.04
C PRO A 472 -1.76 11.02 -2.69
N CYS A 473 -0.77 10.14 -2.55
CA CYS A 473 -0.77 8.80 -3.15
C CYS A 473 -2.03 8.00 -2.77
N ILE A 474 -2.41 8.04 -1.50
CA ILE A 474 -3.54 7.28 -0.96
C ILE A 474 -4.87 7.95 -1.30
N TRP A 475 -4.94 9.28 -1.17
CA TRP A 475 -6.15 10.02 -1.50
C TRP A 475 -6.53 9.86 -2.98
N TYR A 476 -5.57 10.02 -3.90
CA TYR A 476 -5.81 9.87 -5.33
C TYR A 476 -6.07 8.42 -5.75
N THR A 477 -5.46 7.44 -5.09
CA THR A 477 -5.79 6.01 -5.31
C THR A 477 -7.25 5.74 -4.93
N ARG A 478 -7.70 6.19 -3.75
CA ARG A 478 -9.10 6.06 -3.32
C ARG A 478 -10.06 6.78 -4.26
N ALA A 479 -9.73 8.00 -4.69
CA ALA A 479 -10.54 8.76 -5.64
C ALA A 479 -10.63 8.08 -7.01
N MET A 480 -9.54 7.49 -7.50
CA MET A 480 -9.52 6.71 -8.74
C MET A 480 -10.44 5.48 -8.62
N ILE A 481 -10.34 4.72 -7.53
CA ILE A 481 -11.17 3.53 -7.32
C ILE A 481 -12.65 3.91 -7.19
N LYS A 482 -12.96 5.00 -6.47
CA LYS A 482 -14.33 5.50 -6.36
C LYS A 482 -14.96 5.79 -7.73
N ARG A 483 -14.22 6.45 -8.63
CA ARG A 483 -14.69 6.70 -10.01
C ARG A 483 -14.91 5.41 -10.79
N VAL A 484 -14.00 4.43 -10.65
CA VAL A 484 -14.18 3.13 -11.31
C VAL A 484 -15.43 2.43 -10.81
N LEU A 485 -15.72 2.49 -9.51
CA LEU A 485 -16.95 1.93 -8.92
C LEU A 485 -18.24 2.62 -9.38
N GLU A 486 -18.18 3.92 -9.70
CA GLU A 486 -19.30 4.66 -10.28
C GLU A 486 -19.58 4.24 -11.73
N GLU A 487 -18.56 3.75 -12.44
CA GLU A 487 -18.65 3.35 -13.85
C GLU A 487 -18.95 1.85 -14.06
N ARG A 488 -18.45 0.97 -13.17
CA ARG A 488 -18.50 -0.49 -13.34
C ARG A 488 -18.22 -1.24 -12.04
N GLU A 489 -18.51 -2.53 -12.04
CA GLU A 489 -18.12 -3.43 -10.95
C GLU A 489 -16.59 -3.54 -10.86
N VAL A 490 -16.04 -3.38 -9.65
CA VAL A 490 -14.67 -3.77 -9.33
C VAL A 490 -14.72 -5.15 -8.69
N LEU A 491 -14.32 -6.17 -9.44
CA LEU A 491 -14.39 -7.56 -9.00
C LEU A 491 -13.43 -7.84 -7.85
N LEU A 492 -12.21 -7.30 -7.93
CA LEU A 492 -11.14 -7.56 -6.97
C LEU A 492 -10.25 -6.33 -6.77
N TYR A 493 -9.93 -6.06 -5.50
CA TYR A 493 -8.86 -5.16 -5.08
C TYR A 493 -7.81 -5.95 -4.32
N CYS A 494 -6.54 -5.83 -4.71
CA CYS A 494 -5.44 -6.44 -3.94
C CYS A 494 -4.31 -5.43 -3.73
N ASP A 495 -3.95 -5.26 -2.46
CA ASP A 495 -2.78 -4.49 -2.02
C ASP A 495 -1.66 -5.48 -1.66
N ILE A 496 -0.55 -5.47 -2.39
CA ILE A 496 0.56 -6.43 -2.26
C ILE A 496 1.61 -5.87 -1.29
N HIS A 497 1.92 -6.65 -0.25
CA HIS A 497 2.74 -6.31 0.92
C HIS A 497 3.83 -7.35 1.17
N GLY A 498 4.74 -7.00 2.08
CA GLY A 498 5.76 -7.89 2.62
C GLY A 498 5.56 -8.21 4.11
N HIS A 499 5.70 -9.48 4.50
CA HIS A 499 5.48 -9.96 5.86
C HIS A 499 6.79 -10.43 6.52
N SER A 500 7.26 -9.67 7.52
CA SER A 500 8.58 -9.89 8.14
C SER A 500 8.62 -10.95 9.25
N ARG A 501 7.54 -11.73 9.43
CA ARG A 501 7.36 -12.63 10.60
C ARG A 501 6.86 -14.03 10.27
N LYS A 502 6.45 -14.28 9.03
CA LYS A 502 5.88 -15.57 8.60
C LYS A 502 6.48 -15.93 7.26
N ASN A 503 6.78 -17.21 7.08
CA ASN A 503 7.11 -17.81 5.80
C ASN A 503 5.84 -17.90 4.94
N ASN A 504 6.02 -18.25 3.66
CA ASN A 504 4.94 -18.45 2.69
C ASN A 504 4.23 -17.15 2.27
N ILE A 505 3.30 -17.31 1.33
CA ILE A 505 2.39 -16.28 0.85
C ILE A 505 1.01 -16.53 1.43
N PHE A 506 0.28 -15.49 1.78
CA PHE A 506 -1.10 -15.62 2.24
C PHE A 506 -1.86 -14.30 2.05
N MET A 507 -3.17 -14.33 2.26
CA MET A 507 -4.00 -13.14 2.14
C MET A 507 -4.75 -12.82 3.43
N TYR A 508 -4.88 -11.53 3.69
CA TYR A 508 -5.88 -11.04 4.61
C TYR A 508 -7.07 -10.49 3.81
N GLY A 509 -8.29 -10.83 4.21
CA GLY A 509 -9.56 -10.39 3.63
C GLY A 509 -10.45 -9.64 4.62
N CYS A 510 -11.73 -9.53 4.31
CA CYS A 510 -12.77 -8.93 5.15
C CYS A 510 -14.02 -9.82 5.19
N ASN A 511 -14.32 -10.39 6.36
CA ASN A 511 -15.53 -11.20 6.56
C ASN A 511 -16.79 -10.38 6.30
N ASN A 512 -17.69 -10.91 5.49
CA ASN A 512 -19.01 -10.33 5.27
C ASN A 512 -20.03 -10.89 6.27
N LYS A 513 -20.19 -10.23 7.43
CA LYS A 513 -21.10 -10.68 8.50
C LYS A 513 -22.60 -10.60 8.15
N TYR A 514 -22.96 -9.88 7.09
CA TYR A 514 -24.35 -9.56 6.76
C TYR A 514 -24.86 -10.27 5.49
N ALA A 515 -24.02 -11.07 4.83
CA ALA A 515 -24.44 -11.85 3.67
C ALA A 515 -25.20 -13.11 4.10
N GLN A 516 -26.53 -13.02 4.17
CA GLN A 516 -27.43 -14.15 4.35
C GLN A 516 -27.27 -15.21 3.23
N ASN A 517 -26.86 -14.80 2.02
CA ASN A 517 -26.80 -15.65 0.81
C ASN A 517 -25.37 -15.82 0.21
N GLY A 518 -24.31 -15.53 0.97
CA GLY A 518 -22.93 -15.48 0.43
C GLY A 518 -21.84 -15.73 1.47
N LEU A 519 -22.09 -16.65 2.41
CA LEU A 519 -21.12 -17.06 3.41
C LEU A 519 -19.81 -17.52 2.73
N LEU A 520 -18.67 -17.01 3.20
CA LEU A 520 -17.32 -17.43 2.80
C LEU A 520 -16.88 -17.07 1.38
N HIS A 521 -17.67 -16.32 0.59
CA HIS A 521 -17.30 -15.91 -0.77
C HIS A 521 -15.92 -15.25 -0.82
N GLU A 522 -15.62 -14.36 0.14
CA GLU A 522 -14.33 -13.68 0.24
C GLU A 522 -13.14 -14.62 0.43
N ARG A 523 -13.37 -15.89 0.78
CA ARG A 523 -12.33 -16.88 1.05
C ARG A 523 -12.04 -17.79 -0.14
N ILE A 524 -12.90 -17.78 -1.15
CA ILE A 524 -12.78 -18.67 -2.32
C ILE A 524 -11.53 -18.34 -3.12
N PHE A 525 -11.29 -17.06 -3.44
CA PHE A 525 -10.10 -16.66 -4.21
C PHE A 525 -8.78 -17.05 -3.49
N PRO A 526 -8.59 -16.76 -2.18
CA PRO A 526 -7.42 -17.28 -1.45
C PRO A 526 -7.32 -18.82 -1.40
N LEU A 527 -8.45 -19.54 -1.33
CA LEU A 527 -8.43 -21.01 -1.34
C LEU A 527 -8.01 -21.54 -2.71
N MET A 528 -8.57 -21.00 -3.80
CA MET A 528 -8.16 -21.33 -5.16
C MET A 528 -6.66 -21.08 -5.36
N MET A 529 -6.17 -19.91 -4.92
CA MET A 529 -4.74 -19.61 -5.00
C MET A 529 -3.90 -20.67 -4.27
N SER A 530 -4.35 -21.18 -3.11
CA SER A 530 -3.63 -22.25 -2.40
C SER A 530 -3.59 -23.58 -3.14
N LYS A 531 -4.56 -23.85 -4.02
CA LYS A 531 -4.60 -25.02 -4.88
C LYS A 531 -3.70 -24.85 -6.10
N ASN A 532 -3.64 -23.64 -6.67
CA ASN A 532 -2.83 -23.35 -7.86
C ASN A 532 -1.33 -23.22 -7.51
N ILE A 533 -1.00 -22.82 -6.28
CA ILE A 533 0.39 -22.70 -5.80
C ILE A 533 0.62 -23.32 -4.41
N PRO A 534 0.50 -24.65 -4.28
CA PRO A 534 0.55 -25.35 -2.99
C PRO A 534 1.93 -25.31 -2.34
N ASP A 535 2.99 -25.02 -3.10
CA ASP A 535 4.37 -24.89 -2.62
C ASP A 535 4.72 -23.48 -2.13
N LYS A 536 3.83 -22.48 -2.30
CA LYS A 536 4.09 -21.08 -1.91
C LYS A 536 2.97 -20.47 -1.06
N PHE A 537 1.70 -20.82 -1.30
CA PHE A 537 0.56 -20.15 -0.66
C PHE A 537 -0.05 -20.97 0.49
N CYS A 538 -0.15 -20.34 1.65
CA CYS A 538 -0.66 -20.92 2.88
C CYS A 538 -2.07 -20.40 3.20
N PHE A 539 -3.11 -21.11 2.77
CA PHE A 539 -4.50 -20.73 3.08
C PHE A 539 -4.74 -20.66 4.60
N ASN A 540 -4.15 -21.56 5.39
CA ASN A 540 -4.27 -21.57 6.85
C ASN A 540 -3.72 -20.31 7.53
N SER A 541 -2.82 -19.58 6.86
CA SER A 541 -2.32 -18.29 7.35
C SER A 541 -3.24 -17.11 7.01
N CYS A 542 -4.24 -17.30 6.16
CA CYS A 542 -5.19 -16.27 5.79
C CYS A 542 -6.09 -15.86 6.96
N LYS A 543 -6.50 -14.59 7.00
CA LYS A 543 -7.34 -14.01 8.06
C LYS A 543 -8.35 -13.04 7.47
N PHE A 544 -9.59 -13.08 7.96
CA PHE A 544 -10.67 -12.29 7.38
C PHE A 544 -11.36 -11.41 8.42
N GLN A 545 -11.13 -11.65 9.71
CA GLN A 545 -11.56 -10.76 10.77
C GLN A 545 -10.83 -9.41 10.72
N VAL A 546 -11.61 -8.34 10.69
CA VAL A 546 -11.10 -6.97 10.75
C VAL A 546 -10.88 -6.54 12.19
N GLN A 547 -9.66 -6.10 12.50
CA GLN A 547 -9.30 -5.52 13.79
C GLN A 547 -9.48 -4.01 13.78
N LYS A 548 -9.84 -3.41 14.93
CA LYS A 548 -10.08 -1.96 15.07
C LYS A 548 -8.89 -1.11 14.57
N CYS A 549 -7.65 -1.52 14.86
CA CYS A 549 -6.44 -0.80 14.41
C CYS A 549 -6.12 -0.96 12.91
N LYS A 550 -6.84 -1.82 12.19
CA LYS A 550 -6.67 -2.06 10.74
C LYS A 550 -7.80 -1.43 9.92
N GLU A 551 -8.69 -0.70 10.56
CA GLU A 551 -9.84 -0.06 9.94
C GLU A 551 -9.47 0.96 8.85
N GLY A 552 -8.33 1.64 8.99
CA GLY A 552 -7.80 2.60 8.01
C GLY A 552 -6.93 2.00 6.91
N THR A 553 -6.87 0.67 6.79
CA THR A 553 -6.08 -0.02 5.74
C THR A 553 -6.79 0.00 4.40
N GLY A 554 -6.03 -0.08 3.30
CA GLY A 554 -6.56 -0.07 1.94
C GLY A 554 -7.63 -1.13 1.75
N ARG A 555 -7.29 -2.38 2.12
CA ARG A 555 -8.22 -3.51 2.08
C ARG A 555 -9.58 -3.19 2.72
N VAL A 556 -9.57 -2.72 3.96
CA VAL A 556 -10.82 -2.50 4.72
C VAL A 556 -11.60 -1.32 4.16
N VAL A 557 -10.93 -0.26 3.72
CA VAL A 557 -11.60 0.90 3.12
C VAL A 557 -12.23 0.54 1.77
N MET A 558 -11.51 -0.16 0.89
CA MET A 558 -12.04 -0.61 -0.40
C MET A 558 -13.20 -1.60 -0.23
N TRP A 559 -13.12 -2.49 0.76
CA TRP A 559 -14.23 -3.37 1.13
C TRP A 559 -15.48 -2.59 1.56
N ARG A 560 -15.31 -1.59 2.42
CA ARG A 560 -16.43 -0.70 2.85
C ARG A 560 -17.00 0.15 1.71
N MET A 561 -16.24 0.37 0.64
CA MET A 561 -16.72 1.06 -0.56
C MET A 561 -17.52 0.14 -1.50
N GLY A 562 -17.62 -1.16 -1.21
CA GLY A 562 -18.42 -2.12 -1.96
C GLY A 562 -17.63 -3.21 -2.68
N ILE A 563 -16.30 -3.25 -2.56
CA ILE A 563 -15.47 -4.28 -3.21
C ILE A 563 -15.40 -5.51 -2.33
N LEU A 564 -16.19 -6.54 -2.66
CA LEU A 564 -16.29 -7.77 -1.86
C LEU A 564 -14.93 -8.49 -1.74
N ASN A 565 -14.26 -8.73 -2.86
CA ASN A 565 -12.96 -9.41 -2.90
C ASN A 565 -11.83 -8.38 -2.74
N SER A 566 -11.73 -7.82 -1.53
CA SER A 566 -10.70 -6.87 -1.17
C SER A 566 -9.66 -7.53 -0.27
N TYR A 567 -8.40 -7.54 -0.71
CA TYR A 567 -7.32 -8.28 -0.06
C TYR A 567 -6.08 -7.44 0.22
N THR A 568 -5.34 -7.89 1.23
CA THR A 568 -3.91 -7.62 1.39
C THR A 568 -3.20 -8.94 1.14
N MET A 569 -2.38 -9.01 0.09
CA MET A 569 -1.52 -10.16 -0.12
C MET A 569 -0.20 -9.93 0.60
N GLU A 570 0.17 -10.86 1.47
CA GLU A 570 1.35 -10.80 2.30
C GLU A 570 2.39 -11.79 1.73
N SER A 571 3.46 -11.25 1.17
CA SER A 571 4.59 -12.04 0.65
C SER A 571 5.73 -12.09 1.67
N THR A 572 6.38 -13.22 1.88
CA THR A 572 7.43 -13.32 2.90
C THR A 572 8.77 -12.68 2.46
N PHE A 573 9.62 -12.31 3.42
CA PHE A 573 11.03 -11.91 3.19
C PHE A 573 12.00 -13.10 3.26
N SER A 574 11.53 -14.33 3.43
CA SER A 574 12.35 -15.54 3.42
C SER A 574 11.99 -16.40 2.21
N GLY A 575 11.21 -17.45 2.41
CA GLY A 575 10.70 -18.34 1.37
C GLY A 575 9.63 -19.29 1.91
N SER A 576 9.60 -20.52 1.41
CA SER A 576 8.50 -21.44 1.69
C SER A 576 8.85 -22.49 2.76
N THR A 577 7.83 -22.92 3.49
CA THR A 577 7.82 -24.12 4.34
C THR A 577 6.86 -25.17 3.80
N LEU A 578 6.47 -25.06 2.53
CA LEU A 578 5.42 -25.85 1.90
C LEU A 578 5.94 -26.58 0.66
N GLY A 579 5.41 -27.77 0.43
CA GLY A 579 5.60 -28.54 -0.80
C GLY A 579 7.07 -28.67 -1.24
N ALA A 580 7.28 -28.62 -2.55
CA ALA A 580 8.60 -28.77 -3.17
C ALA A 580 9.60 -27.65 -2.83
N LYS A 581 9.11 -26.48 -2.38
CA LYS A 581 9.94 -25.32 -2.00
C LYS A 581 10.20 -25.25 -0.49
N SER A 582 9.84 -26.29 0.26
CA SER A 582 9.98 -26.28 1.71
C SER A 582 11.44 -26.05 2.15
N ASN A 583 11.61 -25.21 3.16
CA ASN A 583 12.91 -24.83 3.75
C ASN A 583 13.87 -24.12 2.78
N CYS A 584 13.35 -23.50 1.72
CA CYS A 584 14.14 -22.76 0.74
C CYS A 584 13.70 -21.30 0.68
N HIS A 585 14.67 -20.40 0.46
CA HIS A 585 14.41 -18.99 0.22
C HIS A 585 13.71 -18.78 -1.12
N PHE A 586 12.86 -17.76 -1.19
CA PHE A 586 12.38 -17.27 -2.47
C PHE A 586 13.47 -16.48 -3.18
N THR A 587 13.57 -16.74 -4.48
CA THR A 587 14.25 -15.91 -5.46
C THR A 587 13.32 -14.80 -5.92
N PHE A 588 13.81 -13.80 -6.67
CA PHE A 588 12.92 -12.83 -7.29
C PHE A 588 12.01 -13.48 -8.36
N GLU A 589 12.43 -14.58 -8.97
CA GLU A 589 11.61 -15.28 -9.97
C GLU A 589 10.45 -16.05 -9.30
N ASP A 590 10.67 -16.63 -8.12
CA ASP A 590 9.57 -17.16 -7.29
C ASP A 590 8.54 -16.08 -6.93
N LEU A 591 8.99 -14.83 -6.74
CA LEU A 591 8.09 -13.71 -6.45
C LEU A 591 7.37 -13.25 -7.72
N LYS A 592 8.06 -13.17 -8.85
CA LYS A 592 7.44 -12.83 -10.14
C LYS A 592 6.38 -13.86 -10.53
N SER A 593 6.65 -15.15 -10.29
CA SER A 593 5.69 -16.21 -10.57
C SER A 593 4.38 -16.03 -9.78
N LEU A 594 4.41 -15.47 -8.57
CA LEU A 594 3.19 -15.15 -7.82
C LEU A 594 2.32 -14.13 -8.54
N GLY A 595 2.94 -13.16 -9.23
CA GLY A 595 2.22 -12.18 -10.04
C GLY A 595 1.47 -12.83 -11.21
N TYR A 596 2.09 -13.82 -11.87
CA TYR A 596 1.42 -14.67 -12.85
C TYR A 596 0.28 -15.47 -12.22
N HIS A 597 0.50 -16.12 -11.08
CA HIS A 597 -0.53 -16.94 -10.45
C HIS A 597 -1.75 -16.16 -9.95
N VAL A 598 -1.64 -14.84 -9.73
CA VAL A 598 -2.82 -13.98 -9.52
C VAL A 598 -3.71 -13.99 -10.76
N CYS A 599 -3.13 -13.87 -11.95
CA CYS A 599 -3.84 -13.89 -13.22
C CYS A 599 -4.46 -15.25 -13.52
N ASP A 600 -3.69 -16.32 -13.31
CA ASP A 600 -4.17 -17.70 -13.44
C ASP A 600 -5.37 -17.98 -12.51
N THR A 601 -5.24 -17.61 -11.23
CA THR A 601 -6.35 -17.75 -10.26
C THR A 601 -7.56 -16.88 -10.64
N LEU A 602 -7.35 -15.73 -11.29
CA LEU A 602 -8.46 -14.90 -11.78
C LEU A 602 -9.26 -15.58 -12.89
N LEU A 603 -8.61 -16.34 -13.78
CA LEU A 603 -9.31 -17.13 -14.80
C LEU A 603 -10.17 -18.20 -14.14
N ASP A 604 -9.63 -18.96 -13.19
CA ASP A 604 -10.38 -19.97 -12.43
C ASP A 604 -11.53 -19.38 -11.61
N PHE A 605 -11.32 -18.21 -11.02
CA PHE A 605 -12.32 -17.56 -10.18
C PHE A 605 -13.50 -17.00 -10.98
N CYS A 606 -13.25 -16.62 -12.23
CA CYS A 606 -14.23 -16.00 -13.12
C CYS A 606 -14.74 -16.96 -14.20
N ASP A 607 -14.38 -18.23 -14.10
CA ASP A 607 -14.80 -19.26 -15.03
C ASP A 607 -16.34 -19.32 -15.13
N PRO A 608 -16.91 -19.25 -16.34
CA PRO A 608 -18.33 -19.50 -16.57
C PRO A 608 -18.77 -20.87 -16.04
N ASP A 609 -17.90 -21.89 -16.11
CA ASP A 609 -18.07 -23.12 -15.36
C ASP A 609 -17.76 -22.89 -13.87
N ARG A 610 -18.84 -22.80 -13.10
CA ARG A 610 -18.80 -22.55 -11.66
C ARG A 610 -18.37 -23.78 -10.84
N SER A 611 -17.96 -24.88 -11.46
CA SER A 611 -17.58 -26.12 -10.77
C SER A 611 -16.42 -25.93 -9.78
N LYS A 612 -15.30 -25.33 -10.21
CA LYS A 612 -14.16 -25.04 -9.30
C LYS A 612 -14.58 -24.13 -8.14
N PHE A 613 -15.38 -23.12 -8.45
CA PHE A 613 -15.93 -22.20 -7.46
C PHE A 613 -16.79 -22.93 -6.42
N GLN A 614 -17.71 -23.78 -6.87
CA GLN A 614 -18.62 -24.53 -6.01
C GLN A 614 -17.87 -25.56 -5.15
N GLN A 615 -16.85 -26.23 -5.71
CA GLN A 615 -16.00 -27.15 -4.96
C GLN A 615 -15.26 -26.43 -3.82
N CYS A 616 -14.65 -25.26 -4.11
CA CYS A 616 -14.02 -24.45 -3.07
C CYS A 616 -15.01 -24.00 -2.00
N LEU A 617 -16.23 -23.62 -2.39
CA LEU A 617 -17.27 -23.23 -1.43
C LEU A 617 -17.69 -24.38 -0.51
N LEU A 618 -17.85 -25.59 -1.05
CA LEU A 618 -18.15 -26.80 -0.27
C LEU A 618 -17.02 -27.12 0.72
N GLU A 619 -15.77 -27.11 0.26
CA GLU A 619 -14.60 -27.33 1.11
C GLU A 619 -14.49 -26.29 2.23
N LEU A 620 -14.71 -25.02 1.93
CA LEU A 620 -14.73 -23.95 2.95
C LEU A 620 -15.82 -24.19 3.99
N THR A 621 -17.00 -24.63 3.54
CA THR A 621 -18.12 -24.94 4.42
C THR A 621 -17.77 -26.09 5.36
N ASP A 622 -17.12 -27.14 4.86
CA ASP A 622 -16.71 -28.28 5.68
C ASP A 622 -15.55 -27.95 6.61
N LEU A 623 -14.56 -27.17 6.17
CA LEU A 623 -13.51 -26.63 7.04
C LEU A 623 -14.07 -25.78 8.18
N LEU A 624 -15.11 -25.01 7.92
CA LEU A 624 -15.78 -24.22 8.94
C LEU A 624 -16.51 -25.12 9.95
N LYS A 625 -17.26 -26.13 9.48
CA LYS A 625 -17.93 -27.13 10.33
C LYS A 625 -16.94 -27.80 11.28
N GLN A 626 -15.82 -28.28 10.75
CA GLN A 626 -14.77 -28.93 11.54
C GLN A 626 -14.22 -27.98 12.62
N LYS A 627 -13.90 -26.73 12.28
CA LYS A 627 -13.41 -25.74 13.26
C LYS A 627 -14.42 -25.45 14.38
N ILE A 628 -15.70 -25.35 14.05
CA ILE A 628 -16.76 -25.15 15.03
C ILE A 628 -16.85 -26.36 15.96
N GLN A 629 -16.83 -27.58 15.40
CA GLN A 629 -16.87 -28.83 16.16
C GLN A 629 -15.68 -28.96 17.11
N THR A 630 -14.46 -28.67 16.64
CA THR A 630 -13.26 -28.67 17.49
C THR A 630 -13.41 -27.67 18.64
N LYS A 631 -13.87 -26.44 18.38
CA LYS A 631 -14.08 -25.44 19.44
C LYS A 631 -15.15 -25.81 20.44
N LEU A 632 -16.26 -26.41 19.99
CA LEU A 632 -17.31 -26.91 20.88
C LEU A 632 -16.78 -28.02 21.79
N SER A 633 -15.94 -28.91 21.25
CA SER A 633 -15.28 -29.96 22.03
C SER A 633 -14.29 -29.39 23.06
N GLU A 634 -13.52 -28.36 22.71
CA GLU A 634 -12.60 -27.67 23.63
C GLU A 634 -13.33 -26.92 24.76
N LEU A 635 -14.55 -26.42 24.50
CA LEU A 635 -15.36 -25.67 25.45
C LEU A 635 -16.26 -26.53 26.35
N GLY A 636 -16.27 -27.86 26.16
CA GLY A 636 -17.06 -28.79 26.97
C GLY A 636 -18.58 -28.59 26.87
N LYS A 637 -19.08 -28.00 25.78
CA LYS A 637 -20.52 -27.77 25.54
C LYS A 637 -21.12 -28.92 24.72
N ASN A 638 -22.29 -29.41 25.14
CA ASN A 638 -23.04 -30.47 24.43
C ASN A 638 -23.45 -30.05 23.01
N MET A 639 -23.59 -31.06 22.13
CA MET A 639 -23.88 -30.97 20.69
C MET A 639 -25.21 -30.27 20.30
N GLU A 640 -26.03 -29.81 21.25
CA GLU A 640 -27.36 -29.25 20.99
C GLU A 640 -27.43 -27.72 20.86
N SER A 641 -26.32 -26.98 20.99
CA SER A 641 -26.35 -25.53 20.75
C SER A 641 -26.45 -25.22 19.26
N THR A 642 -27.52 -24.54 18.86
CA THR A 642 -27.82 -24.16 17.47
C THR A 642 -26.65 -23.44 16.80
N TRP A 643 -26.41 -23.79 15.53
CA TRP A 643 -25.32 -23.32 14.66
C TRP A 643 -25.23 -21.78 14.51
N SER A 644 -26.27 -21.06 14.94
CA SER A 644 -26.39 -19.60 14.92
C SER A 644 -25.58 -18.88 16.00
N ASP A 645 -25.16 -19.56 17.06
CA ASP A 645 -24.72 -18.89 18.30
C ASP A 645 -23.21 -18.68 18.39
N ILE A 646 -22.41 -19.24 17.45
CA ILE A 646 -20.96 -19.07 17.40
C ILE A 646 -20.61 -18.09 16.29
N SER A 647 -20.18 -16.88 16.66
CA SER A 647 -19.73 -15.88 15.69
C SER A 647 -18.45 -16.35 15.01
N LEU A 648 -18.38 -16.23 13.67
CA LEU A 648 -17.17 -16.46 12.86
C LEU A 648 -15.95 -15.66 13.36
N SER A 649 -16.17 -14.56 14.10
CA SER A 649 -15.10 -13.78 14.73
C SER A 649 -14.40 -14.50 15.86
N ASP A 650 -15.06 -15.47 16.49
CA ASP A 650 -14.57 -16.10 17.72
C ASP A 650 -13.67 -17.29 17.37
N VAL A 651 -13.69 -17.74 16.11
CA VAL A 651 -12.92 -18.86 15.57
C VAL A 651 -11.53 -18.43 15.08
N GLU A 652 -11.32 -17.16 14.71
CA GLU A 652 -10.07 -16.69 14.13
C GLU A 652 -9.07 -16.15 15.16
N SER A 653 -7.87 -16.73 15.22
CA SER A 653 -6.77 -16.19 16.03
C SER A 653 -6.13 -14.96 15.39
N SER A 654 -5.89 -13.91 16.19
CA SER A 654 -5.22 -12.68 15.77
C SER A 654 -3.75 -12.94 15.44
N THR A 655 -3.31 -12.52 14.27
CA THR A 655 -1.89 -12.38 13.95
C THR A 655 -1.57 -10.90 13.84
N SER A 656 -1.08 -10.30 14.93
CA SER A 656 -0.49 -8.94 14.86
C SER A 656 0.83 -9.04 14.10
N GLY A 657 0.78 -8.99 12.77
CA GLY A 657 1.96 -9.00 11.89
C GLY A 657 2.59 -7.61 11.71
N SER A 658 1.88 -6.55 12.10
CA SER A 658 2.38 -5.17 12.08
C SER A 658 1.98 -4.46 13.37
N ASP A 659 2.97 -4.22 14.24
CA ASP A 659 2.87 -3.31 15.39
C ASP A 659 2.76 -1.87 14.85
N SER A 660 1.54 -1.49 14.45
CA SER A 660 1.28 -0.26 13.71
C SER A 660 0.42 0.76 14.43
N SER A 661 -0.09 0.45 15.62
CA SER A 661 -0.89 1.42 16.39
C SER A 661 -0.08 2.64 16.82
N GLN A 662 1.25 2.57 16.69
CA GLN A 662 2.20 3.61 17.08
C GLN A 662 2.40 4.70 16.00
N SER A 663 1.90 4.51 14.79
CA SER A 663 2.06 5.44 13.65
C SER A 663 0.77 6.15 13.24
N ASP A 664 -0.33 5.92 13.95
CA ASP A 664 -1.62 6.55 13.66
C ASP A 664 -1.59 8.06 13.99
N GLY A 665 -2.34 8.86 13.23
CA GLY A 665 -2.55 10.29 13.47
C GLY A 665 -1.99 11.24 12.41
N PRO A 666 -2.25 12.56 12.54
CA PRO A 666 -1.86 13.56 11.55
C PRO A 666 -0.34 13.79 11.52
N PRO A 667 0.22 14.31 10.41
CA PRO A 667 1.64 14.66 10.31
C PRO A 667 2.10 15.62 11.41
N ALA A 668 3.41 15.59 11.72
CA ALA A 668 3.98 16.34 12.83
C ALA A 668 3.74 17.86 12.76
N HIS A 669 3.72 18.46 11.56
CA HIS A 669 3.47 19.89 11.40
C HIS A 669 2.04 20.28 11.81
N LEU A 670 1.05 19.40 11.59
CA LEU A 670 -0.34 19.64 12.02
C LEU A 670 -0.52 19.40 13.52
N LEU A 671 0.24 18.50 14.13
CA LEU A 671 0.20 18.29 15.59
C LEU A 671 0.55 19.58 16.34
N LYS A 672 1.59 20.31 15.90
CA LYS A 672 1.98 21.59 16.50
C LYS A 672 0.89 22.66 16.36
N MET A 673 0.13 22.66 15.27
CA MET A 673 -1.00 23.57 15.06
C MET A 673 -2.19 23.22 15.97
N VAL A 674 -2.51 21.93 16.09
CA VAL A 674 -3.56 21.44 17.00
C VAL A 674 -3.18 21.71 18.46
N GLU A 675 -1.91 21.55 18.85
CA GLU A 675 -1.43 21.90 20.18
C GLU A 675 -1.48 23.41 20.45
N LYS A 676 -1.16 24.25 19.46
CA LYS A 676 -1.34 25.71 19.55
C LYS A 676 -2.81 26.07 19.71
N ASP A 677 -3.71 25.53 18.90
CA ASP A 677 -5.16 25.76 18.99
C ASP A 677 -5.75 25.22 20.29
N CYS A 678 -5.29 24.06 20.77
CA CYS A 678 -5.68 23.50 22.06
C CYS A 678 -5.15 24.34 23.22
N ASN A 679 -3.94 24.91 23.12
CA ASN A 679 -3.39 25.80 24.13
C ASN A 679 -4.06 27.18 24.12
N GLU A 680 -4.48 27.70 22.96
CA GLU A 680 -5.32 28.90 22.86
C GLU A 680 -6.74 28.66 23.39
N LYS A 681 -7.34 27.51 23.09
CA LYS A 681 -8.63 27.08 23.68
C LYS A 681 -8.53 26.81 25.18
N LYS A 682 -7.39 26.33 25.69
CA LYS A 682 -7.12 26.18 27.14
C LYS A 682 -6.89 27.54 27.82
N LYS A 683 -6.23 28.50 27.17
CA LYS A 683 -6.14 29.90 27.67
C LYS A 683 -7.51 30.57 27.78
N LYS A 684 -8.48 30.21 26.91
CA LYS A 684 -9.88 30.66 26.99
C LYS A 684 -10.80 29.84 27.93
N LYS A 685 -10.31 28.76 28.55
CA LYS A 685 -11.07 27.97 29.54
C LYS A 685 -10.31 27.83 30.87
N LYS A 686 -10.31 28.91 31.67
CA LYS A 686 -10.17 28.76 33.13
C LYS A 686 -11.36 27.91 33.63
N LYS A 687 -11.05 26.75 34.21
CA LYS A 687 -11.99 25.75 34.74
C LYS A 687 -12.97 26.38 35.72
N LYS A 688 -14.28 26.33 35.46
CA LYS A 688 -15.27 26.30 36.54
C LYS A 688 -15.20 24.90 37.16
N LEU A 689 -14.71 24.81 38.39
CA LEU A 689 -14.67 23.57 39.16
C LEU A 689 -16.12 23.10 39.42
N LEU A 690 -16.40 21.83 39.17
CA LEU A 690 -17.71 21.23 39.50
C LEU A 690 -17.82 21.12 41.03
N ARG A 691 -18.90 21.68 41.59
CA ARG A 691 -19.19 21.63 43.03
C ARG A 691 -19.33 20.20 43.54
N THR A 692 -18.81 19.95 44.73
CA THR A 692 -18.83 18.63 45.37
C THR A 692 -20.28 18.20 45.72
N ARG A 693 -20.49 16.90 45.95
CA ARG A 693 -21.81 16.34 46.31
C ARG A 693 -22.37 16.96 47.60
N LYS A 694 -21.48 17.36 48.53
CA LYS A 694 -21.84 18.04 49.78
C LYS A 694 -22.37 19.46 49.50
N GLU A 695 -21.65 20.24 48.68
CA GLU A 695 -22.07 21.59 48.26
C GLU A 695 -23.38 21.59 47.46
N ARG A 696 -23.68 20.52 46.70
CA ARG A 696 -24.96 20.37 46.00
C ARG A 696 -26.14 20.07 46.94
N ASN A 697 -25.91 19.30 47.99
CA ASN A 697 -26.95 18.99 48.98
C ASN A 697 -27.28 20.19 49.87
N ASP A 698 -26.27 20.99 50.24
CA ASP A 698 -26.46 22.22 51.02
C ASP A 698 -27.26 23.28 50.24
N LEU A 699 -27.03 23.38 48.92
CA LEU A 699 -27.85 24.20 48.03
C LEU A 699 -29.29 23.70 47.91
N HIS A 700 -29.51 22.38 47.82
CA HIS A 700 -30.87 21.84 47.79
C HIS A 700 -31.65 22.09 49.09
N GLN A 701 -31.00 22.05 50.26
CA GLN A 701 -31.65 22.44 51.52
C GLN A 701 -31.95 23.95 51.59
N GLN A 702 -31.04 24.82 51.11
CA GLN A 702 -31.30 26.27 51.03
C GLN A 702 -32.41 26.64 50.03
N PHE A 703 -32.54 25.90 48.92
CA PHE A 703 -33.60 26.09 47.93
C PHE A 703 -34.98 25.59 48.44
N SER A 704 -35.03 24.51 49.21
CA SER A 704 -36.29 24.01 49.80
C SER A 704 -36.85 24.91 50.90
N VAL A 705 -35.99 25.57 51.69
CA VAL A 705 -36.42 26.53 52.73
C VAL A 705 -36.87 27.86 52.10
N SER A 706 -36.19 28.33 51.05
CA SER A 706 -36.54 29.59 50.37
C SER A 706 -37.79 29.49 49.47
N HIS A 707 -38.14 28.30 48.98
CA HIS A 707 -39.38 28.09 48.22
C HIS A 707 -40.63 28.00 49.12
N ALA A 708 -40.50 27.52 50.37
CA ALA A 708 -41.58 27.52 51.35
C ALA A 708 -41.91 28.93 51.89
N LEU A 709 -40.92 29.84 51.94
CA LEU A 709 -41.10 31.25 52.32
C LEU A 709 -41.70 32.09 51.18
N LYS A 710 -41.27 31.87 49.92
CA LYS A 710 -41.80 32.58 48.75
C LYS A 710 -43.24 32.20 48.36
N HIS A 711 -43.74 31.04 48.80
CA HIS A 711 -45.14 30.66 48.58
C HIS A 711 -46.11 31.25 49.62
N LYS A 712 -45.60 31.79 50.74
CA LYS A 712 -46.38 32.53 51.74
C LYS A 712 -46.48 34.04 51.45
N GLU A 713 -45.48 34.63 50.78
CA GLU A 713 -45.50 36.07 50.44
C GLU A 713 -46.24 36.38 49.12
N LYS A 714 -46.48 35.39 48.26
CA LYS A 714 -47.15 35.60 46.96
C LYS A 714 -48.69 35.59 47.02
N VAL A 715 -49.28 35.40 48.22
CA VAL A 715 -50.73 35.45 48.46
C VAL A 715 -51.17 36.77 49.15
N LEU A 716 -50.25 37.69 49.44
CA LEU A 716 -50.54 38.93 50.20
C LEU A 716 -50.06 40.23 49.52
N GLY A 717 -49.70 40.21 48.24
CA GLY A 717 -49.09 41.35 47.55
C GLY A 717 -49.84 41.89 46.33
N GLU A 718 -51.05 41.40 46.03
CA GLU A 718 -51.99 42.08 45.12
C GLU A 718 -52.68 43.18 45.90
N ASN A 719 -52.09 44.38 45.92
CA ASN A 719 -52.76 45.68 46.04
C ASN A 719 -51.71 46.78 46.26
N SER A 720 -51.25 47.41 45.19
CA SER A 720 -51.15 48.87 45.09
C SER A 720 -50.38 49.28 43.83
N SER A 721 -50.97 50.26 43.19
CA SER A 721 -50.77 50.72 41.83
C SER A 721 -49.85 51.95 41.75
N ASN A 722 -49.49 52.26 40.51
CA ASN A 722 -49.36 53.61 39.94
C ASN A 722 -48.01 54.37 39.95
N CYS A 723 -47.55 54.59 38.70
CA CYS A 723 -47.30 55.90 38.05
C CYS A 723 -45.85 56.45 37.92
N GLN A 724 -45.39 56.42 36.65
CA GLN A 724 -44.68 57.44 35.85
C GLN A 724 -43.35 58.08 36.34
N LYS A 725 -42.33 58.07 35.45
CA LYS A 725 -41.90 59.25 34.66
C LYS A 725 -40.72 58.98 33.70
N CYS A 726 -40.75 59.68 32.57
CA CYS A 726 -39.71 59.81 31.54
C CYS A 726 -38.70 60.92 31.87
N GLN A 727 -37.44 60.79 31.43
CA GLN A 727 -36.69 61.73 30.54
C GLN A 727 -35.17 61.56 30.69
N ALA A 728 -34.47 61.60 29.54
CA ALA A 728 -33.03 61.54 29.37
C ALA A 728 -32.48 62.88 28.83
N THR A 729 -31.29 63.25 29.28
CA THR A 729 -30.42 64.39 28.90
C THR A 729 -28.98 63.85 29.06
N GLN A 730 -27.90 64.24 28.35
CA GLN A 730 -27.59 65.29 27.38
C GLN A 730 -26.24 64.90 26.71
N LEU A 731 -25.97 65.44 25.52
CA LEU A 731 -24.70 65.40 24.76
C LEU A 731 -23.74 66.53 25.17
N HIS A 732 -22.42 66.31 25.05
CA HIS A 732 -21.44 67.17 24.31
C HIS A 732 -20.01 66.59 24.41
N ASN A 733 -19.33 66.32 23.28
CA ASN A 733 -18.29 67.13 22.57
C ASN A 733 -17.13 67.59 23.48
N SER A 734 -15.83 67.60 23.11
CA SER A 734 -15.09 67.42 21.86
C SER A 734 -13.59 67.59 22.16
N ASN A 735 -12.73 67.21 21.20
CA ASN A 735 -11.42 67.79 20.85
C ASN A 735 -10.08 67.23 21.40
N HIS A 736 -9.17 67.11 20.41
CA HIS A 736 -7.71 67.34 20.45
C HIS A 736 -6.84 66.34 21.24
N GLN A 737 -5.58 66.01 20.89
CA GLN A 737 -4.71 66.17 19.71
C GLN A 737 -3.42 65.37 20.05
N THR A 738 -2.83 64.69 19.07
CA THR A 738 -1.36 64.47 18.84
C THR A 738 -0.40 63.85 19.88
N ALA A 739 0.64 63.21 19.30
CA ALA A 739 1.98 62.90 19.82
C ALA A 739 2.12 61.57 20.61
N SER A 740 2.63 60.47 20.02
CA SER A 740 4.02 60.14 19.62
C SER A 740 4.90 59.65 20.78
N CYS A 741 5.38 58.40 20.63
CA CYS A 741 6.59 57.72 21.14
C CYS A 741 6.20 56.30 21.63
N SER A 742 6.62 55.22 20.98
CA SER A 742 8.00 54.71 20.84
C SER A 742 8.57 54.20 22.17
N ILE A 743 8.96 52.91 22.14
CA ILE A 743 10.22 52.35 22.69
C ILE A 743 10.18 51.53 24.01
N LEU A 744 10.70 50.29 23.88
CA LEU A 744 11.36 49.38 24.85
C LEU A 744 10.48 48.81 25.99
N CYS A 745 10.68 47.61 26.52
CA CYS A 745 11.77 46.63 26.43
C CYS A 745 11.27 45.26 26.94
N ALA A 746 12.00 44.21 26.55
CA ALA A 746 12.27 42.93 27.24
C ALA A 746 11.38 42.49 28.41
N PHE A 747 10.82 41.27 28.32
CA PHE A 747 11.37 40.05 28.94
C PHE A 747 10.77 38.80 28.28
#